data_AF-A0A9D8AEB7-F1
#
_entry.id   AF-A0A9D8AEB7-F1
#
_cell.length_a   1.000
_cell.length_b   1.000
_cell.length_c   1.000
_cell.angle_alpha   90.00
_cell.angle_beta   90.00
_cell.angle_gamma   90.00
#
_symmetry.space_group_name_H-M   'P 1'
#
loop_
_entity.id
_entity.type
_entity.pdbx_description
1 polymer ?
#
loop_
_entity_poly.entity_id
_entity_poly.type
_entity_poly.pdbx_seq_one_letter_code
_entity_poly.pdbx_strand_id
1 'polypeptide(L)'
;MMQFKLIKFIFFSVCFLGGIFLLPSLSLAADVNVGLEYAADLGLSATDPRIVVANAIRIVLGFLGMIALLIILYAGFVMMTSDGYEEKITKAKEILTSAIIGLIIILSAFGLVSFLMSAFLGASGSPASSGPRAQSPGGFGGGSGVIGTGIINSVYPVPFQENVPKNTAIMITFNEEMDVATIISNGRITSNIKIFKKEDVCDENDFCIVENVAADAFVNAVAQTRDNKTFVFKPDVYLDKTDYLVYLDNGLSKKNGEAAFSGIDTTSRSWEFGVSDILDLEPPRVISIFPPPDDAADAGLVPVTGAEQATRATGRIVVNDNPDTATVASAIIDGGNAFNAKVEGEYACDEDGVIGVSLQGAVNLEVVIGGNNVPSGIIKTSGRPFTGRTINIGCGISLLSDVFAAGQSWSIRVTKSRAADSLRVGDLTYVFVSNEGVESRFETIVVGSTLLATAENIKSKLISNNKELNISRSDSTINLEAKAAGEAGNDIDLSSSASGLLITRMSGGSDIQTIYQASGRRDQPRNVIIQISFNEAINPMSISGTSEELKDIIRVKSANGSIVSGEFVVSNVYRTVEFISDNLCGINGCGEQIFCLPGGVGLQVELVAAGLQTCATNADCLTSEQFVNCPSGGGICYKEETIDNQSKLINYPLSDFTAGISGVVDATLNSLDGNKNENAEGPVSFFNENTQDSQGDNFKWSFYTSEMLDLSSPEISEQNVSQNGIIPVKDAGDLNSNPLSEPIRSSFTKVMQSNSLRSGSRTLQLGNEEIVHQMINLSNLSGYPTGYWVSNEALDTIEPLDSYPDITNVFIEHTEFSQNNKFKATIGSGVRDIYQNCFKPCVGPACSIGGVQTCNENNPSCCSGVAGVDVCE
;
A
#
# COMPACT_ATOMS: atom_id res chain seq x y z
N MET A 1 24.96 -4.62 67.71
CA MET A 1 23.60 -5.02 68.14
C MET A 1 22.46 -4.16 67.55
N MET A 2 22.74 -3.09 66.77
CA MET A 2 21.72 -2.20 66.21
C MET A 2 21.28 -2.57 64.77
N GLN A 3 22.15 -3.23 64.00
CA GLN A 3 21.87 -3.68 62.61
C GLN A 3 20.79 -4.80 62.55
N PHE A 4 20.76 -5.69 63.55
CA PHE A 4 19.74 -6.77 63.64
C PHE A 4 18.35 -6.29 64.10
N LYS A 5 18.25 -5.09 64.71
CA LYS A 5 16.96 -4.51 65.12
C LYS A 5 16.27 -3.81 63.95
N LEU A 6 17.03 -3.21 63.04
CA LEU A 6 16.48 -2.49 61.89
C LEU A 6 15.88 -3.44 60.84
N ILE A 7 16.55 -4.56 60.56
CA ILE A 7 16.05 -5.57 59.60
C ILE A 7 14.79 -6.27 60.13
N LYS A 8 14.72 -6.55 61.44
CA LYS A 8 13.50 -7.10 62.06
C LYS A 8 12.35 -6.11 62.08
N PHE A 9 12.63 -4.81 62.22
CA PHE A 9 11.61 -3.76 62.18
C PHE A 9 11.04 -3.57 60.77
N ILE A 10 11.90 -3.64 59.74
CA ILE A 10 11.48 -3.56 58.33
C ILE A 10 10.68 -4.82 57.93
N PHE A 11 11.14 -6.02 58.33
CA PHE A 11 10.43 -7.26 58.03
C PHE A 11 9.07 -7.36 58.76
N PHE A 12 8.99 -6.88 60.00
CA PHE A 12 7.74 -6.82 60.77
C PHE A 12 6.76 -5.78 60.20
N SER A 13 7.24 -4.64 59.71
CA SER A 13 6.41 -3.60 59.07
C SER A 13 5.84 -4.06 57.72
N VAL A 14 6.63 -4.79 56.93
CA VAL A 14 6.18 -5.36 55.64
C VAL A 14 5.16 -6.49 55.84
N CYS A 15 5.34 -7.36 56.84
CA CYS A 15 4.34 -8.38 57.18
C CYS A 15 3.06 -7.79 57.81
N PHE A 16 3.17 -6.68 58.56
CA PHE A 16 2.02 -6.00 59.16
C PHE A 16 1.16 -5.27 58.11
N LEU A 17 1.77 -4.66 57.08
CA LEU A 17 1.03 -4.10 55.94
C LEU A 17 0.39 -5.18 55.06
N GLY A 18 1.05 -6.33 54.86
CA GLY A 18 0.49 -7.45 54.10
C GLY A 18 -0.70 -8.14 54.77
N GLY A 19 -0.74 -8.17 56.11
CA GLY A 19 -1.84 -8.77 56.87
C GLY A 19 -3.14 -7.95 56.92
N ILE A 20 -3.06 -6.63 56.71
CA ILE A 20 -4.23 -5.72 56.69
C ILE A 20 -5.08 -5.90 55.42
N PHE A 21 -4.53 -6.51 54.36
CA PHE A 21 -5.22 -6.73 53.08
C PHE A 21 -6.16 -7.95 53.04
N LEU A 22 -6.26 -8.74 54.12
CA LEU A 22 -7.05 -9.99 54.17
C LEU A 22 -8.36 -9.90 54.98
N LEU A 23 -8.75 -8.72 55.46
CA LEU A 23 -10.07 -8.50 56.08
C LEU A 23 -11.06 -7.97 55.04
N PRO A 24 -12.23 -8.59 54.83
CA PRO A 24 -13.26 -8.02 53.97
C PRO A 24 -13.78 -6.72 54.60
N SER A 25 -13.67 -5.61 53.87
CA SER A 25 -14.22 -4.32 54.27
C SER A 25 -15.74 -4.32 54.09
N LEU A 26 -16.48 -4.24 55.21
CA LEU A 26 -17.86 -3.75 55.19
C LEU A 26 -17.81 -2.25 54.85
N SER A 27 -18.28 -1.86 53.67
CA SER A 27 -18.45 -0.44 53.32
C SER A 27 -19.84 0.05 53.77
N LEU A 28 -19.88 0.99 54.70
CA LEU A 28 -21.00 1.91 54.88
C LEU A 28 -20.76 3.11 53.97
N ALA A 29 -21.56 3.29 52.93
CA ALA A 29 -21.55 4.48 52.10
C ALA A 29 -22.25 5.62 52.86
N ALA A 30 -21.47 6.56 53.39
CA ALA A 30 -21.96 7.88 53.80
C ALA A 30 -21.42 8.91 52.81
N ASP A 31 -22.32 9.62 52.16
CA ASP A 31 -22.02 10.72 51.25
C ASP A 31 -21.44 11.90 52.04
N VAL A 32 -20.16 12.23 51.83
CA VAL A 32 -19.49 13.36 52.48
C VAL A 32 -19.46 14.52 51.50
N ASN A 33 -20.41 15.44 51.69
CA ASN A 33 -20.44 16.73 51.00
C ASN A 33 -19.27 17.61 51.51
N VAL A 34 -18.26 17.83 50.67
CA VAL A 34 -17.03 18.58 51.00
C VAL A 34 -17.16 20.11 50.82
N GLY A 35 -18.39 20.65 50.75
CA GLY A 35 -18.60 22.10 50.84
C GLY A 35 -17.97 22.91 49.71
N LEU A 36 -17.96 22.35 48.49
CA LEU A 36 -17.37 22.98 47.30
C LEU A 36 -18.10 24.24 46.83
N GLU A 37 -19.34 24.42 47.28
CA GLU A 37 -20.19 25.58 46.96
C GLU A 37 -19.68 26.89 47.61
N TYR A 38 -18.87 26.81 48.67
CA TYR A 38 -18.29 27.99 49.34
C TYR A 38 -16.94 28.46 48.75
N ALA A 39 -16.32 27.66 47.86
CA ALA A 39 -15.01 28.00 47.27
C ALA A 39 -15.14 28.90 46.02
N ALA A 40 -16.27 28.85 45.31
CA ALA A 40 -16.53 29.64 44.12
C ALA A 40 -16.61 31.16 44.41
N ASP A 41 -17.03 31.55 45.62
CA ASP A 41 -17.20 32.96 46.02
C ASP A 41 -15.88 33.66 46.42
N LEU A 42 -14.75 32.94 46.44
CA LEU A 42 -13.42 33.49 46.76
C LEU A 42 -12.50 33.63 45.52
N GLY A 43 -13.02 33.39 44.31
CA GLY A 43 -12.28 33.61 43.06
C GLY A 43 -11.11 32.64 42.82
N LEU A 44 -11.13 31.46 43.45
CA LEU A 44 -10.22 30.36 43.14
C LEU A 44 -10.91 29.35 42.21
N SER A 45 -10.20 28.94 41.15
CA SER A 45 -10.62 27.98 40.12
C SER A 45 -11.43 26.80 40.67
N ALA A 46 -12.56 26.48 40.03
CA ALA A 46 -13.48 25.38 40.34
C ALA A 46 -12.92 23.99 39.97
N THR A 47 -11.63 23.76 40.20
CA THR A 47 -10.98 22.47 40.05
C THR A 47 -11.15 21.64 41.31
N ASP A 48 -11.50 20.35 41.16
CA ASP A 48 -11.62 19.41 42.29
C ASP A 48 -10.34 19.49 43.17
N PRO A 49 -10.46 19.74 44.49
CA PRO A 49 -9.33 19.80 45.41
C PRO A 49 -8.40 18.59 45.30
N ARG A 50 -8.91 17.42 44.89
CA ARG A 50 -8.13 16.19 44.66
C ARG A 50 -7.19 16.32 43.47
N ILE A 51 -7.63 16.98 42.39
CA ILE A 51 -6.83 17.24 41.19
C ILE A 51 -5.78 18.32 41.48
N VAL A 52 -6.15 19.36 42.23
CA VAL A 52 -5.20 20.39 42.68
C VAL A 52 -4.09 19.79 43.55
N VAL A 53 -4.45 18.92 44.49
CA VAL A 53 -3.48 18.21 45.33
C VAL A 53 -2.62 17.23 44.51
N ALA A 54 -3.18 16.52 43.54
CA ALA A 54 -2.42 15.63 42.66
C ALA A 54 -1.39 16.39 41.81
N ASN A 55 -1.76 17.54 41.25
CA ASN A 55 -0.86 18.40 40.49
C ASN A 55 0.23 19.01 41.40
N ALA A 56 -0.12 19.43 42.61
CA ALA A 56 0.85 19.90 43.60
C ALA A 56 1.86 18.80 43.98
N ILE A 57 1.41 17.56 44.21
CA ILE A 57 2.28 16.41 44.50
C ILE A 57 3.21 16.13 43.32
N ARG A 58 2.72 16.19 42.07
CA ARG A 58 3.53 15.96 40.87
C ARG A 58 4.65 16.99 40.72
N ILE A 59 4.36 18.26 41.00
CA ILE A 59 5.35 19.35 41.00
C ILE A 59 6.41 19.12 42.09
N VAL A 60 5.99 18.77 43.31
CA VAL A 60 6.91 18.52 44.43
C VAL A 60 7.79 17.30 44.18
N LEU A 61 7.25 16.22 43.61
CA LEU A 61 8.03 15.01 43.27
C LEU A 61 9.04 15.29 42.14
N GLY A 62 8.67 16.08 41.14
CA GLY A 62 9.60 16.53 40.10
C GLY A 62 10.77 17.35 40.69
N PHE A 63 10.47 18.27 41.62
CA PHE A 63 11.49 19.07 42.30
C PHE A 63 12.44 18.21 43.16
N LEU A 64 11.91 17.22 43.89
CA LEU A 64 12.73 16.28 44.67
C LEU A 64 13.60 15.39 43.77
N GLY A 65 13.10 14.97 42.60
CA GLY A 65 13.89 14.23 41.60
C GLY A 65 15.07 15.06 41.07
N MET A 66 14.84 16.34 40.79
CA MET A 66 15.91 17.27 40.39
C MET A 66 16.98 17.43 41.48
N ILE A 67 16.58 17.57 42.75
CA ILE A 67 17.53 17.64 43.88
C ILE A 67 18.34 16.34 44.00
N ALA A 68 17.70 15.18 43.87
CA ALA A 68 18.39 13.89 43.91
C ALA A 68 19.46 13.79 42.82
N LEU A 69 19.16 14.24 41.59
CA LEU A 69 20.11 14.31 40.50
C LEU A 69 21.33 15.19 40.84
N LEU A 70 21.10 16.38 41.40
CA LEU A 70 22.18 17.29 41.79
C LEU A 70 23.10 16.69 42.88
N ILE A 71 22.53 15.96 43.84
CA ILE A 71 23.31 15.27 44.88
C ILE A 71 24.16 14.15 44.28
N ILE A 72 23.62 13.40 43.31
CA ILE A 72 24.38 12.34 42.61
C ILE A 72 25.54 12.95 41.82
N LEU A 73 25.31 14.04 41.08
CA LEU A 73 26.35 14.75 40.35
C LEU A 73 27.43 15.31 41.30
N TYR A 74 27.02 15.86 42.45
CA TYR A 74 27.96 16.33 43.48
C TYR A 74 28.80 15.18 44.04
N ALA A 75 28.19 14.02 44.34
CA ALA A 75 28.94 12.85 44.80
C ALA A 75 29.95 12.37 43.74
N GLY A 76 29.57 12.38 42.46
CA GLY A 76 30.46 12.09 41.34
C GLY A 76 31.64 13.06 41.25
N PHE A 77 31.37 14.36 41.39
CA PHE A 77 32.40 15.40 41.38
C PHE A 77 33.38 15.27 42.56
N VAL A 78 32.89 15.05 43.77
CA VAL A 78 33.75 14.84 44.95
C VAL A 78 34.64 13.62 44.76
N MET A 79 34.11 12.54 44.19
CA MET A 79 34.90 11.33 43.90
C MET A 79 35.99 11.58 42.86
N MET A 80 35.71 12.35 41.79
CA MET A 80 36.71 12.71 40.76
C MET A 80 37.81 13.64 41.31
N THR A 81 37.46 14.55 42.21
CA THR A 81 38.39 15.52 42.82
C THR A 81 39.12 14.98 44.06
N SER A 82 38.97 13.70 44.39
CA SER A 82 39.50 13.13 45.64
C SER A 82 41.01 12.84 45.62
N ASP A 83 41.69 12.91 44.47
CA ASP A 83 43.16 12.82 44.31
C ASP A 83 43.82 11.63 45.06
N GLY A 84 43.08 10.52 45.23
CA GLY A 84 43.54 9.32 45.93
C GLY A 84 43.37 9.33 47.45
N TYR A 85 42.83 10.39 48.07
CA TYR A 85 42.53 10.40 49.50
C TYR A 85 41.31 9.52 49.82
N GLU A 86 41.56 8.36 50.45
CA GLU A 86 40.55 7.33 50.74
C GLU A 86 39.34 7.85 51.55
N GLU A 87 39.56 8.82 52.42
CA GLU A 87 38.51 9.44 53.24
C GLU A 87 37.46 10.19 52.39
N LYS A 88 37.89 10.91 51.34
CA LYS A 88 36.98 11.66 50.46
C LYS A 88 36.20 10.73 49.52
N ILE A 89 36.85 9.66 49.05
CA ILE A 89 36.21 8.63 48.22
C ILE A 89 35.14 7.90 49.04
N THR A 90 35.43 7.58 50.29
CA THR A 90 34.47 6.94 51.19
C THR A 90 33.26 7.84 51.42
N LYS A 91 33.49 9.13 51.70
CA LYS A 91 32.42 10.12 51.87
C LYS A 91 31.56 10.28 50.60
N ALA A 92 32.16 10.28 49.41
CA ALA A 92 31.43 10.35 48.16
C ALA A 92 30.52 9.13 47.93
N LYS A 93 31.01 7.93 48.25
CA LYS A 93 30.23 6.69 48.17
C LYS A 93 29.04 6.68 49.15
N GLU A 94 29.21 7.20 50.35
CA GLU A 94 28.12 7.32 51.33
C GLU A 94 27.01 8.27 50.85
N ILE A 95 27.39 9.41 50.26
CA ILE A 95 26.44 10.37 49.67
C ILE A 95 25.68 9.73 48.50
N LEU A 96 26.39 9.03 47.61
CA LEU A 96 25.80 8.37 46.45
C LEU A 96 24.81 7.27 46.88
N THR A 97 25.17 6.47 47.88
CA THR A 97 24.30 5.39 48.41
C THR A 97 23.03 5.97 49.03
N SER A 98 23.16 7.07 49.77
CA SER A 98 22.01 7.75 50.40
C SER A 98 21.07 8.38 49.36
N ALA A 99 21.62 8.95 48.28
CA ALA A 99 20.84 9.52 47.18
C ALA A 99 20.05 8.44 46.41
N ILE A 100 20.65 7.28 46.16
CA ILE A 100 19.98 6.16 45.48
C ILE A 100 18.81 5.61 46.31
N ILE A 101 19.00 5.45 47.63
CA ILE A 101 17.92 5.00 48.53
C ILE A 101 16.76 6.02 48.52
N GLY A 102 17.07 7.31 48.56
CA GLY A 102 16.06 8.38 48.45
C GLY A 102 15.28 8.31 47.13
N LEU A 103 15.97 8.08 46.01
CA LEU A 103 15.34 7.95 44.69
C LEU A 103 14.39 6.75 44.62
N ILE A 104 14.79 5.60 45.17
CA ILE A 104 13.94 4.39 45.20
C ILE A 104 12.65 4.65 46.00
N ILE A 105 12.75 5.36 47.13
CA ILE A 105 11.58 5.71 47.95
C ILE A 105 10.63 6.62 47.19
N ILE A 106 11.15 7.64 46.48
CA ILE A 106 10.35 8.58 45.68
C ILE A 106 9.60 7.84 44.57
N LEU A 107 10.29 6.95 43.84
CA LEU A 107 9.67 6.16 42.76
C LEU A 107 8.63 5.17 43.29
N SER A 108 8.89 4.54 44.44
CA SER A 108 7.95 3.62 45.09
C SER A 108 6.70 4.35 45.61
N ALA A 109 6.87 5.55 46.18
CA ALA A 109 5.76 6.37 46.64
C ALA A 109 4.86 6.83 45.49
N PHE A 110 5.45 7.21 44.35
CA PHE A 110 4.70 7.57 43.15
C PHE A 110 3.86 6.40 42.62
N GLY A 111 4.44 5.19 42.57
CA GLY A 111 3.72 3.98 42.18
C GLY A 111 2.55 3.66 43.11
N LEU A 112 2.74 3.81 44.42
CA LEU A 112 1.72 3.50 45.42
C LEU A 112 0.56 4.50 45.41
N VAL A 113 0.84 5.80 45.23
CA VAL A 113 -0.20 6.83 45.10
C VAL A 113 -1.01 6.63 43.82
N SER A 114 -0.36 6.30 42.70
CA SER A 114 -1.03 6.04 41.42
C SER A 114 -1.94 4.79 41.49
N PHE A 115 -1.49 3.75 42.22
CA PHE A 115 -2.27 2.55 42.48
C PHE A 115 -3.50 2.82 43.36
N LEU A 116 -3.36 3.65 44.40
CA LEU A 116 -4.50 4.01 45.26
C LEU A 116 -5.53 4.86 44.50
N MET A 117 -5.08 5.80 43.66
CA MET A 117 -6.00 6.65 42.88
C MET A 117 -6.80 5.83 41.86
N SER A 118 -6.16 4.87 41.18
CA SER A 118 -6.86 3.96 40.26
C SER A 118 -7.83 3.01 40.99
N ALA A 119 -7.50 2.57 42.21
CA ALA A 119 -8.38 1.73 43.02
C ALA A 119 -9.64 2.49 43.54
N PHE A 120 -9.52 3.79 43.83
CA PHE A 120 -10.66 4.61 44.27
C PHE A 120 -11.59 5.05 43.12
N LEU A 121 -11.05 5.25 41.91
CA LEU A 121 -11.85 5.62 40.73
C LEU A 121 -12.57 4.40 40.10
N GLY A 122 -12.16 3.17 40.42
CA GLY A 122 -12.75 1.93 39.91
C GLY A 122 -13.91 1.33 40.74
N ALA A 123 -14.41 2.02 41.77
CA ALA A 123 -15.35 1.44 42.75
C ALA A 123 -16.82 1.91 42.64
N SER A 124 -17.25 2.46 41.51
CA SER A 124 -18.66 2.79 41.22
C SER A 124 -19.22 1.93 40.07
N GLY A 125 -19.79 0.77 40.43
CA GLY A 125 -21.00 0.22 39.78
C GLY A 125 -20.93 -0.49 38.42
N SER A 126 -20.64 -1.80 38.47
CA SER A 126 -21.18 -2.90 37.64
C SER A 126 -20.62 -3.22 36.24
N PRO A 127 -20.63 -4.52 35.85
CA PRO A 127 -19.62 -5.12 35.00
C PRO A 127 -20.14 -5.51 33.60
N ALA A 128 -19.36 -5.22 32.57
CA ALA A 128 -19.42 -5.95 31.30
C ALA A 128 -18.00 -6.15 30.76
N SER A 129 -17.78 -7.36 30.26
CA SER A 129 -16.51 -7.97 29.89
C SER A 129 -15.78 -7.30 28.73
N SER A 130 -14.52 -6.90 28.94
CA SER A 130 -13.48 -6.88 27.90
C SER A 130 -12.09 -6.77 28.56
N GLY A 131 -11.13 -7.54 28.06
CA GLY A 131 -9.74 -7.59 28.55
C GLY A 131 -8.98 -6.26 28.45
N PRO A 132 -7.77 -6.20 29.01
CA PRO A 132 -7.07 -4.95 29.26
C PRO A 132 -6.62 -4.30 27.94
N ARG A 133 -7.29 -3.21 27.52
CA ARG A 133 -6.73 -2.26 26.56
C ARG A 133 -5.70 -1.39 27.28
N ALA A 134 -4.48 -1.40 26.77
CA ALA A 134 -3.43 -0.48 27.16
C ALA A 134 -3.85 0.94 26.79
N GLN A 135 -3.82 1.85 27.77
CA GLN A 135 -3.98 3.28 27.56
C GLN A 135 -2.69 3.84 26.94
N SER A 136 -2.82 4.46 25.77
CA SER A 136 -1.79 5.33 25.20
C SER A 136 -2.05 6.77 25.66
N PRO A 137 -1.02 7.57 26.00
CA PRO A 137 -1.15 9.00 26.22
C PRO A 137 -1.14 9.73 24.88
N GLY A 138 -2.16 10.56 24.65
CA GLY A 138 -2.48 11.21 23.37
C GLY A 138 -3.91 10.84 22.98
N GLY A 139 -4.86 11.68 23.36
CA GLY A 139 -6.28 11.41 23.25
C GLY A 139 -6.73 11.30 21.80
N PHE A 140 -7.08 10.08 21.38
CA PHE A 140 -8.10 9.81 20.36
C PHE A 140 -8.71 8.45 20.68
N GLY A 141 -9.72 8.46 21.56
CA GLY A 141 -10.54 7.29 21.86
C GLY A 141 -11.53 7.03 20.72
N GLY A 142 -11.10 6.28 19.71
CA GLY A 142 -11.97 5.65 18.71
C GLY A 142 -12.68 6.62 17.76
N GLY A 143 -12.00 7.08 16.70
CA GLY A 143 -12.69 7.91 15.70
C GLY A 143 -11.85 8.63 14.66
N SER A 144 -10.52 8.49 14.60
CA SER A 144 -9.83 8.77 13.32
C SER A 144 -10.19 7.63 12.38
N GLY A 145 -11.32 7.83 11.69
CA GLY A 145 -11.99 6.85 10.87
C GLY A 145 -11.07 6.39 9.77
N VAL A 146 -11.10 5.09 9.53
CA VAL A 146 -10.25 4.45 8.55
C VAL A 146 -10.68 4.84 7.13
N ILE A 147 -10.26 6.03 6.71
CA ILE A 147 -10.20 6.42 5.30
C ILE A 147 -9.03 5.63 4.70
N GLY A 148 -9.16 5.24 3.45
CA GLY A 148 -8.17 4.40 2.79
C GLY A 148 -8.42 2.90 2.97
N THR A 149 -8.78 2.42 4.17
CA THR A 149 -9.15 0.99 4.34
C THR A 149 -10.65 0.77 4.12
N GLY A 150 -11.03 0.26 2.96
CA GLY A 150 -12.39 -0.21 2.68
C GLY A 150 -13.12 0.60 1.62
N ILE A 151 -14.37 0.98 1.90
CA ILE A 151 -15.29 1.50 0.89
C ILE A 151 -15.07 2.99 0.53
N ILE A 152 -14.46 3.78 1.42
CA ILE A 152 -14.20 5.21 1.18
C ILE A 152 -12.95 5.33 0.30
N ASN A 153 -13.13 5.95 -0.86
CA ASN A 153 -12.08 6.18 -1.83
C ASN A 153 -11.34 7.51 -1.56
N SER A 154 -12.09 8.60 -1.48
CA SER A 154 -11.53 9.95 -1.34
C SER A 154 -12.54 10.86 -0.64
N VAL A 155 -12.03 11.81 0.13
CA VAL A 155 -12.83 12.84 0.81
C VAL A 155 -12.23 14.22 0.56
N TYR A 156 -13.07 15.24 0.59
CA TYR A 156 -12.66 16.64 0.56
C TYR A 156 -13.56 17.45 1.51
N PRO A 157 -13.03 18.39 2.31
CA PRO A 157 -11.60 18.59 2.60
C PRO A 157 -10.91 17.31 3.11
N VAL A 158 -9.59 17.21 2.90
CA VAL A 158 -8.83 16.03 3.38
C VAL A 158 -8.73 16.03 4.90
N PRO A 159 -8.48 14.87 5.53
CA PRO A 159 -8.31 14.81 6.98
C PRO A 159 -7.21 15.76 7.46
N PHE A 160 -7.51 16.48 8.55
CA PHE A 160 -6.64 17.48 9.18
C PHE A 160 -6.25 18.66 8.27
N GLN A 161 -7.01 18.89 7.19
CA GLN A 161 -6.79 20.07 6.36
C GLN A 161 -7.14 21.33 7.16
N GLU A 162 -6.17 22.23 7.26
CA GLU A 162 -6.34 23.54 7.88
C GLU A 162 -6.65 24.62 6.84
N ASN A 163 -7.15 25.76 7.33
CA ASN A 163 -7.46 26.93 6.50
C ASN A 163 -8.45 26.65 5.36
N VAL A 164 -9.40 25.74 5.57
CA VAL A 164 -10.47 25.47 4.60
C VAL A 164 -11.34 26.73 4.46
N PRO A 165 -11.65 27.19 3.23
CA PRO A 165 -12.55 28.32 3.01
C PRO A 165 -13.98 28.04 3.46
N LYS A 166 -14.67 29.05 4.00
CA LYS A 166 -16.02 28.89 4.59
C LYS A 166 -17.14 28.54 3.59
N ASN A 167 -16.92 28.74 2.29
CA ASN A 167 -17.85 28.40 1.20
C ASN A 167 -17.56 27.03 0.54
N THR A 168 -16.64 26.25 1.10
CA THR A 168 -16.23 24.94 0.58
C THR A 168 -17.33 23.89 0.67
N ALA A 169 -17.52 23.11 -0.40
CA ALA A 169 -18.33 21.89 -0.35
C ALA A 169 -17.57 20.71 0.28
N ILE A 170 -18.31 19.85 0.99
CA ILE A 170 -17.79 18.59 1.53
C ILE A 170 -18.12 17.49 0.52
N MET A 171 -17.14 16.66 0.15
CA MET A 171 -17.29 15.66 -0.90
C MET A 171 -16.79 14.28 -0.43
N ILE A 172 -17.53 13.24 -0.80
CA ILE A 172 -17.17 11.86 -0.48
C ILE A 172 -17.33 11.01 -1.74
N THR A 173 -16.28 10.27 -2.08
CA THR A 173 -16.28 9.27 -3.14
C THR A 173 -16.09 7.88 -2.54
N PHE A 174 -16.89 6.93 -2.99
CA PHE A 174 -16.85 5.52 -2.58
C PHE A 174 -16.27 4.64 -3.69
N ASN A 175 -15.65 3.52 -3.31
CA ASN A 175 -15.08 2.55 -4.24
C ASN A 175 -16.16 1.74 -4.99
N GLU A 176 -17.37 1.64 -4.42
CA GLU A 176 -18.51 0.93 -5.01
C GLU A 176 -19.76 1.81 -5.00
N GLU A 177 -20.76 1.40 -5.78
CA GLU A 177 -22.04 2.10 -5.88
C GLU A 177 -22.84 2.00 -4.57
N MET A 178 -23.28 3.15 -4.06
CA MET A 178 -23.97 3.27 -2.78
C MET A 178 -25.50 3.24 -2.93
N ASP A 179 -26.21 2.79 -1.89
CA ASP A 179 -27.65 3.00 -1.80
C ASP A 179 -27.92 4.47 -1.42
N VAL A 180 -28.32 5.24 -2.42
CA VAL A 180 -28.66 6.66 -2.31
C VAL A 180 -29.66 6.92 -1.19
N ALA A 181 -30.63 6.04 -0.94
CA ALA A 181 -31.64 6.24 0.10
C ALA A 181 -31.05 6.25 1.53
N THR A 182 -29.88 5.65 1.71
CA THR A 182 -29.16 5.68 2.99
C THR A 182 -28.31 6.93 3.19
N ILE A 183 -28.08 7.72 2.13
CA ILE A 183 -27.24 8.94 2.15
C ILE A 183 -28.09 10.20 2.02
N ILE A 184 -29.06 10.20 1.10
CA ILE A 184 -29.91 11.34 0.76
C ILE A 184 -31.39 10.95 0.91
N SER A 185 -32.16 11.80 1.60
CA SER A 185 -33.61 11.71 1.70
C SER A 185 -34.24 13.10 1.59
N ASN A 186 -35.22 13.26 0.69
CA ASN A 186 -35.91 14.54 0.45
C ASN A 186 -34.97 15.73 0.16
N GLY A 187 -33.88 15.49 -0.58
CA GLY A 187 -32.90 16.53 -0.91
C GLY A 187 -31.98 16.94 0.25
N ARG A 188 -31.96 16.18 1.33
CA ARG A 188 -31.09 16.40 2.50
C ARG A 188 -30.30 15.15 2.84
N ILE A 189 -29.19 15.33 3.55
CA ILE A 189 -28.46 14.21 4.15
C ILE A 189 -29.36 13.45 5.14
N THR A 190 -29.21 12.13 5.17
CA THR A 190 -29.86 11.30 6.20
C THR A 190 -29.10 11.41 7.52
N SER A 191 -29.65 10.85 8.60
CA SER A 191 -28.94 10.73 9.88
C SER A 191 -27.69 9.84 9.83
N ASN A 192 -27.44 9.14 8.71
CA ASN A 192 -26.26 8.30 8.55
C ASN A 192 -25.00 9.11 8.21
N ILE A 193 -25.15 10.38 7.82
CA ILE A 193 -24.05 11.32 7.64
C ILE A 193 -24.31 12.53 8.52
N LYS A 194 -23.34 12.86 9.35
CA LYS A 194 -23.45 13.98 10.29
C LYS A 194 -22.19 14.83 10.18
N ILE A 195 -22.37 16.15 10.14
CA ILE A 195 -21.27 17.12 10.06
C ILE A 195 -21.47 18.06 11.25
N PHE A 196 -20.50 18.10 12.16
CA PHE A 196 -20.60 18.87 13.40
C PHE A 196 -19.46 19.88 13.49
N LYS A 197 -19.67 20.97 14.20
CA LYS A 197 -18.55 21.70 14.79
C LYS A 197 -17.94 20.83 15.87
N LYS A 198 -16.62 20.69 15.87
CA LYS A 198 -15.89 19.85 16.81
C LYS A 198 -16.15 20.26 18.27
N GLU A 199 -16.21 21.56 18.53
CA GLU A 199 -16.51 22.12 19.87
C GLU A 199 -17.90 21.75 20.42
N ASP A 200 -18.86 21.40 19.56
CA ASP A 200 -20.22 21.00 19.98
C ASP A 200 -20.28 19.53 20.44
N VAL A 201 -19.31 18.71 19.99
CA VAL A 201 -19.27 17.26 20.23
C VAL A 201 -18.09 16.81 21.08
N CYS A 202 -17.00 17.58 21.12
CA CYS A 202 -15.74 17.22 21.76
C CYS A 202 -15.44 18.13 22.96
N ASP A 203 -14.87 17.55 24.02
CA ASP A 203 -14.37 18.30 25.17
C ASP A 203 -12.95 18.86 24.95
N GLU A 204 -12.42 19.60 25.92
CA GLU A 204 -11.07 20.19 25.89
C GLU A 204 -9.93 19.15 25.80
N ASN A 205 -10.23 17.85 25.95
CA ASN A 205 -9.27 16.75 25.82
C ASN A 205 -9.47 15.96 24.51
N ASP A 206 -10.18 16.53 23.52
CA ASP A 206 -10.54 15.87 22.26
C ASP A 206 -11.36 14.58 22.44
N PHE A 207 -12.12 14.48 23.54
CA PHE A 207 -13.05 13.38 23.74
C PHE A 207 -14.43 13.72 23.16
N CYS A 208 -14.79 13.09 22.05
CA CYS A 208 -16.00 13.38 21.29
C CYS A 208 -17.15 12.41 21.59
N ILE A 209 -18.36 12.93 21.86
CA ILE A 209 -19.58 12.15 22.09
C ILE A 209 -20.62 12.47 21.02
N VAL A 210 -20.78 11.57 20.05
CA VAL A 210 -21.63 11.77 18.85
C VAL A 210 -23.09 11.31 19.05
N GLU A 211 -23.39 10.63 20.16
CA GLU A 211 -24.71 9.98 20.40
C GLU A 211 -25.82 10.94 20.89
N ASN A 212 -25.47 12.16 21.34
CA ASN A 212 -26.40 13.08 22.01
C ASN A 212 -26.66 14.41 21.27
N VAL A 213 -26.11 14.59 20.07
CA VAL A 213 -26.29 15.85 19.31
C VAL A 213 -27.47 15.72 18.36
N ALA A 214 -28.38 16.70 18.40
CA ALA A 214 -29.51 16.79 17.48
C ALA A 214 -28.99 16.76 16.03
N ALA A 215 -29.72 16.09 15.14
CA ALA A 215 -29.31 15.82 13.76
C ALA A 215 -29.29 17.04 12.82
N ASP A 216 -29.02 18.25 13.34
CA ASP A 216 -28.98 19.48 12.56
C ASP A 216 -27.65 20.21 12.73
N ALA A 217 -26.83 20.11 11.68
CA ALA A 217 -25.86 21.10 11.25
C ALA A 217 -25.78 20.97 9.71
N PHE A 218 -26.00 22.10 9.03
CA PHE A 218 -26.33 22.29 7.60
C PHE A 218 -25.78 21.26 6.60
N VAL A 219 -26.65 20.69 5.74
CA VAL A 219 -26.44 20.55 4.28
C VAL A 219 -27.76 20.24 3.55
N ASN A 220 -28.09 20.93 2.45
CA ASN A 220 -28.90 20.36 1.37
C ASN A 220 -28.00 19.45 0.50
N ALA A 221 -28.45 18.23 0.18
CA ALA A 221 -27.74 17.42 -0.79
C ALA A 221 -27.96 18.03 -2.19
N VAL A 222 -26.92 18.66 -2.75
CA VAL A 222 -27.07 19.46 -3.98
C VAL A 222 -26.87 18.60 -5.22
N ALA A 223 -26.07 17.53 -5.16
CA ALA A 223 -25.80 16.72 -6.34
C ALA A 223 -25.14 15.36 -6.00
N GLN A 224 -25.47 14.33 -6.79
CA GLN A 224 -24.87 13.00 -6.76
C GLN A 224 -24.43 12.64 -8.17
N THR A 225 -23.27 11.99 -8.33
CA THR A 225 -22.88 11.46 -9.63
C THR A 225 -23.83 10.34 -10.06
N ARG A 226 -23.99 10.14 -11.37
CA ARG A 226 -24.97 9.16 -11.90
C ARG A 226 -24.63 7.71 -11.54
N ASP A 227 -23.36 7.42 -11.31
CA ASP A 227 -22.86 6.12 -10.83
C ASP A 227 -23.09 5.90 -9.33
N ASN A 228 -23.70 6.86 -8.63
CA ASN A 228 -23.97 6.89 -7.19
C ASN A 228 -22.74 6.56 -6.32
N LYS A 229 -21.54 6.96 -6.76
CA LYS A 229 -20.29 6.81 -5.99
C LYS A 229 -19.82 8.10 -5.34
N THR A 230 -20.13 9.25 -5.92
CA THR A 230 -19.65 10.54 -5.42
C THR A 230 -20.82 11.42 -5.02
N PHE A 231 -20.72 11.98 -3.82
CA PHE A 231 -21.74 12.82 -3.20
C PHE A 231 -21.13 14.16 -2.81
N VAL A 232 -21.78 15.26 -3.22
CA VAL A 232 -21.33 16.63 -2.97
C VAL A 232 -22.32 17.33 -2.04
N PHE A 233 -21.82 17.72 -0.87
CA PHE A 233 -22.56 18.35 0.21
C PHE A 233 -22.19 19.82 0.28
N LYS A 234 -23.05 20.68 -0.26
CA LYS A 234 -22.86 22.14 -0.20
C LYS A 234 -23.58 22.73 1.01
N PRO A 235 -22.87 23.44 1.91
CA PRO A 235 -23.51 24.17 2.99
C PRO A 235 -24.50 25.24 2.46
N ASP A 236 -25.70 25.30 3.04
CA ASP A 236 -26.69 26.36 2.71
C ASP A 236 -26.28 27.74 3.23
N VAL A 237 -25.48 27.73 4.29
CA VAL A 237 -24.88 28.90 4.93
C VAL A 237 -23.38 28.63 5.01
N TYR A 238 -22.57 29.68 4.91
CA TYR A 238 -21.13 29.54 5.09
C TYR A 238 -20.78 28.89 6.42
N LEU A 239 -19.76 28.04 6.39
CA LEU A 239 -19.22 27.37 7.56
C LEU A 239 -18.62 28.40 8.53
N ASP A 240 -18.86 28.22 9.83
CA ASP A 240 -18.20 29.04 10.86
C ASP A 240 -16.69 28.73 10.95
N LYS A 241 -15.88 29.69 11.37
CA LYS A 241 -14.46 29.46 11.65
C LYS A 241 -14.28 28.63 12.93
N THR A 242 -14.17 27.33 12.74
CA THR A 242 -13.95 26.33 13.77
C THR A 242 -13.57 25.01 13.09
N ASP A 243 -13.20 24.02 13.88
CA ASP A 243 -12.96 22.68 13.38
C ASP A 243 -14.28 21.97 13.16
N TYR A 244 -14.38 21.20 12.08
CA TYR A 244 -15.53 20.36 11.78
C TYR A 244 -15.15 18.89 11.85
N LEU A 245 -16.09 18.07 12.33
CA LEU A 245 -16.02 16.62 12.33
C LEU A 245 -17.11 16.07 11.41
N VAL A 246 -16.71 15.31 10.39
CA VAL A 246 -17.63 14.55 9.55
C VAL A 246 -17.70 13.12 10.06
N TYR A 247 -18.91 12.61 10.24
CA TYR A 247 -19.19 11.30 10.81
C TYR A 247 -20.14 10.51 9.91
N LEU A 248 -19.76 9.27 9.61
CA LEU A 248 -20.46 8.30 8.78
C LEU A 248 -20.86 7.10 9.64
N ASP A 249 -22.17 6.90 9.77
CA ASP A 249 -22.78 5.85 10.59
C ASP A 249 -22.80 4.49 9.86
N ASN A 250 -22.96 3.41 10.62
CA ASN A 250 -23.10 2.04 10.10
C ASN A 250 -24.40 1.80 9.31
N GLY A 251 -25.35 2.75 9.33
CA GLY A 251 -26.58 2.70 8.54
C GLY A 251 -26.36 2.91 7.03
N LEU A 252 -25.16 3.28 6.60
CA LEU A 252 -24.81 3.35 5.18
C LEU A 252 -24.77 1.95 4.55
N SER A 253 -25.35 1.81 3.36
CA SER A 253 -25.33 0.55 2.62
C SER A 253 -24.93 0.75 1.16
N LYS A 254 -24.36 -0.31 0.59
CA LYS A 254 -24.07 -0.41 -0.84
C LYS A 254 -25.36 -0.69 -1.61
N LYS A 255 -25.38 -0.43 -2.92
CA LYS A 255 -26.56 -0.72 -3.76
C LYS A 255 -26.98 -2.20 -3.78
N ASN A 256 -26.04 -3.11 -3.52
CA ASN A 256 -26.33 -4.54 -3.40
C ASN A 256 -27.04 -4.92 -2.08
N GLY A 257 -27.26 -3.96 -1.16
CA GLY A 257 -27.89 -4.14 0.14
C GLY A 257 -26.94 -4.53 1.27
N GLU A 258 -25.65 -4.70 0.99
CA GLU A 258 -24.64 -4.96 2.02
C GLU A 258 -24.30 -3.68 2.79
N ALA A 259 -23.91 -3.83 4.06
CA ALA A 259 -23.43 -2.71 4.86
C ALA A 259 -22.16 -2.09 4.21
N ALA A 260 -22.09 -0.77 4.20
CA ALA A 260 -20.93 -0.05 3.67
C ALA A 260 -19.65 -0.36 4.47
N PHE A 261 -19.80 -0.56 5.78
CA PHE A 261 -18.72 -0.83 6.70
C PHE A 261 -18.84 -2.25 7.28
N SER A 262 -17.95 -3.16 6.84
CA SER A 262 -17.82 -4.53 7.34
C SER A 262 -16.40 -4.77 7.87
N GLY A 263 -16.20 -5.42 9.04
CA GLY A 263 -14.85 -5.68 9.58
C GLY A 263 -14.79 -5.86 11.10
N ILE A 264 -13.61 -5.68 11.71
CA ILE A 264 -13.38 -5.82 13.18
C ILE A 264 -13.72 -4.52 13.95
N ASP A 265 -13.70 -3.35 13.30
CA ASP A 265 -14.10 -2.05 13.86
C ASP A 265 -15.39 -1.55 13.18
N THR A 266 -16.53 -1.88 13.81
CA THR A 266 -17.85 -2.05 13.16
C THR A 266 -18.88 -0.95 13.37
N THR A 267 -18.52 0.28 13.73
CA THR A 267 -19.57 1.25 14.10
C THR A 267 -19.63 2.51 13.26
N SER A 268 -18.51 3.06 12.77
CA SER A 268 -18.55 4.33 12.03
C SER A 268 -17.21 4.68 11.35
N ARG A 269 -17.21 5.74 10.54
CA ARG A 269 -16.00 6.41 10.02
C ARG A 269 -16.13 7.91 10.24
N SER A 270 -15.03 8.59 10.52
CA SER A 270 -15.02 10.04 10.67
C SER A 270 -13.67 10.65 10.32
N TRP A 271 -13.68 11.92 9.96
CA TRP A 271 -12.49 12.75 9.81
C TRP A 271 -12.80 14.20 10.15
N GLU A 272 -11.75 14.97 10.41
CA GLU A 272 -11.87 16.38 10.78
C GLU A 272 -11.12 17.30 9.81
N PHE A 273 -11.49 18.57 9.79
CA PHE A 273 -10.82 19.65 9.06
C PHE A 273 -11.10 21.02 9.72
N GLY A 274 -10.17 21.96 9.60
CA GLY A 274 -10.23 23.30 10.19
C GLY A 274 -10.70 24.36 9.18
N VAL A 275 -11.81 25.05 9.49
CA VAL A 275 -12.36 26.13 8.65
C VAL A 275 -11.82 27.48 9.10
N SER A 276 -11.47 28.34 8.14
CA SER A 276 -11.05 29.73 8.37
C SER A 276 -12.11 30.75 7.95
N ASP A 277 -11.88 32.04 8.25
CA ASP A 277 -12.79 33.13 7.88
C ASP A 277 -12.74 33.49 6.37
N ILE A 278 -11.88 32.85 5.60
CA ILE A 278 -11.63 33.20 4.19
C ILE A 278 -12.74 32.65 3.27
N LEU A 279 -13.07 33.42 2.23
CA LEU A 279 -13.85 32.93 1.09
C LEU A 279 -12.88 32.50 0.00
N ASP A 280 -13.19 31.35 -0.61
CA ASP A 280 -12.54 30.96 -1.85
C ASP A 280 -13.21 31.68 -3.01
N LEU A 281 -12.44 32.53 -3.69
CA LEU A 281 -12.85 33.32 -4.84
C LEU A 281 -11.81 33.16 -5.96
N GLU A 282 -10.94 32.16 -5.87
CA GLU A 282 -9.96 31.85 -6.91
C GLU A 282 -10.63 30.92 -7.93
N PRO A 283 -10.61 31.27 -9.24
CA PRO A 283 -11.02 30.34 -10.27
C PRO A 283 -10.09 29.12 -10.36
N PRO A 284 -10.61 27.89 -10.59
CA PRO A 284 -9.75 26.77 -10.89
C PRO A 284 -9.09 26.98 -12.27
N ARG A 285 -7.85 26.51 -12.41
CA ARG A 285 -7.06 26.57 -13.65
C ARG A 285 -6.34 25.26 -13.92
N VAL A 286 -6.15 24.96 -15.20
CA VAL A 286 -5.37 23.79 -15.64
C VAL A 286 -3.87 24.05 -15.43
N ILE A 287 -3.23 23.25 -14.59
CA ILE A 287 -1.79 23.36 -14.29
C ILE A 287 -0.94 22.37 -15.10
N SER A 288 -1.51 21.24 -15.51
CA SER A 288 -0.80 20.22 -16.28
C SER A 288 -1.78 19.39 -17.10
N ILE A 289 -1.34 18.96 -18.28
CA ILE A 289 -2.08 18.09 -19.19
C ILE A 289 -1.17 16.98 -19.71
N PHE A 290 -1.78 15.83 -19.99
CA PHE A 290 -1.17 14.73 -20.71
C PHE A 290 -2.23 14.08 -21.60
N PRO A 291 -1.95 13.72 -22.86
CA PRO A 291 -0.76 14.02 -23.64
C PRO A 291 -0.39 15.50 -23.78
N PRO A 292 0.91 15.78 -24.03
CA PRO A 292 1.33 17.13 -24.38
C PRO A 292 0.74 17.58 -25.74
N PRO A 293 0.54 18.89 -25.95
CA PRO A 293 0.06 19.47 -27.20
C PRO A 293 0.91 19.12 -28.41
N ASP A 294 0.25 18.68 -29.47
CA ASP A 294 0.86 18.37 -30.76
C ASP A 294 -0.14 18.55 -31.92
N ASP A 295 0.21 19.39 -32.90
CA ASP A 295 -0.67 19.75 -34.02
C ASP A 295 -0.30 19.06 -35.34
N ALA A 296 0.74 18.23 -35.36
CA ALA A 296 1.25 17.66 -36.59
C ALA A 296 1.50 16.16 -36.44
N ALA A 297 0.80 15.37 -37.25
CA ALA A 297 1.06 13.94 -37.36
C ALA A 297 2.53 13.69 -37.73
N ASP A 298 3.15 12.76 -37.03
CA ASP A 298 4.46 12.26 -37.42
C ASP A 298 4.41 11.60 -38.81
N ALA A 299 5.42 11.89 -39.63
CA ALA A 299 5.60 11.15 -40.86
C ALA A 299 5.91 9.70 -40.50
N GLY A 300 4.99 8.79 -40.84
CA GLY A 300 5.10 7.37 -40.50
C GLY A 300 6.49 6.80 -40.79
N LEU A 301 6.94 5.89 -39.90
CA LEU A 301 8.25 5.26 -39.84
C LEU A 301 9.02 5.31 -41.18
N VAL A 302 9.90 6.30 -41.35
CA VAL A 302 10.86 6.26 -42.46
C VAL A 302 11.95 5.29 -42.01
N PRO A 303 12.12 4.13 -42.68
CA PRO A 303 13.26 3.28 -42.38
C PRO A 303 14.51 4.12 -42.61
N VAL A 304 15.40 4.22 -41.61
CA VAL A 304 16.72 4.81 -41.86
C VAL A 304 17.29 4.07 -43.06
N THR A 305 17.75 4.79 -44.07
CA THR A 305 18.53 4.16 -45.14
C THR A 305 19.76 3.52 -44.51
N GLY A 306 19.69 2.20 -44.27
CA GLY A 306 20.69 1.43 -43.53
C GLY A 306 20.33 1.00 -42.10
N ALA A 307 19.09 1.19 -41.61
CA ALA A 307 18.67 0.62 -40.32
C ALA A 307 18.63 -0.91 -40.37
N GLU A 308 19.26 -1.54 -39.39
CA GLU A 308 19.13 -2.97 -39.15
C GLU A 308 17.70 -3.27 -38.68
N GLN A 309 17.05 -4.29 -39.25
CA GLN A 309 15.69 -4.67 -38.86
C GLN A 309 15.67 -5.14 -37.40
N ALA A 310 14.50 -5.06 -36.75
CA ALA A 310 14.31 -5.64 -35.42
C ALA A 310 14.85 -7.08 -35.41
N THR A 311 15.80 -7.35 -34.51
CA THR A 311 16.45 -8.65 -34.41
C THR A 311 15.72 -9.47 -33.37
N ARG A 312 15.55 -10.77 -33.66
CA ARG A 312 14.93 -11.71 -32.74
C ARG A 312 15.96 -12.19 -31.73
N ALA A 313 15.58 -12.21 -30.46
CA ALA A 313 16.42 -12.83 -29.44
C ALA A 313 16.61 -14.31 -29.74
N THR A 314 17.81 -14.82 -29.51
CA THR A 314 18.15 -16.23 -29.68
C THR A 314 18.73 -16.80 -28.40
N GLY A 315 18.41 -18.06 -28.15
CA GLY A 315 18.89 -18.84 -27.01
C GLY A 315 19.18 -20.27 -27.43
N ARG A 316 19.89 -21.02 -26.60
CA ARG A 316 20.29 -22.40 -26.91
C ARG A 316 20.23 -23.29 -25.68
N ILE A 317 19.83 -24.54 -25.88
CA ILE A 317 19.92 -25.61 -24.89
C ILE A 317 20.81 -26.68 -25.49
N VAL A 318 21.95 -26.99 -24.87
CA VAL A 318 22.84 -28.07 -25.29
C VAL A 318 22.76 -29.22 -24.30
N VAL A 319 22.38 -30.39 -24.78
CA VAL A 319 22.35 -31.62 -23.98
C VAL A 319 23.74 -32.26 -24.01
N ASN A 320 24.53 -32.01 -22.96
CA ASN A 320 25.86 -32.58 -22.76
C ASN A 320 25.80 -33.92 -22.02
N ASP A 321 24.84 -34.04 -21.10
CA ASP A 321 24.51 -35.28 -20.41
C ASP A 321 22.99 -35.40 -20.24
N ASN A 322 22.52 -36.62 -20.00
CA ASN A 322 21.10 -36.86 -19.76
C ASN A 322 20.69 -36.29 -18.39
N PRO A 323 19.58 -35.52 -18.31
CA PRO A 323 19.03 -35.06 -17.04
C PRO A 323 18.65 -36.21 -16.12
N ASP A 324 18.79 -36.01 -14.82
CA ASP A 324 18.40 -37.00 -13.81
C ASP A 324 16.88 -37.09 -13.70
N THR A 325 16.34 -38.30 -13.74
CA THR A 325 14.91 -38.55 -13.52
C THR A 325 14.65 -38.88 -12.06
N ALA A 326 13.43 -38.63 -11.57
CA ALA A 326 13.07 -38.97 -10.21
C ALA A 326 13.28 -40.46 -9.93
N THR A 327 14.03 -40.79 -8.87
CA THR A 327 14.20 -42.16 -8.39
C THR A 327 13.46 -42.34 -7.08
N VAL A 328 12.62 -43.37 -6.98
CA VAL A 328 12.00 -43.76 -5.71
C VAL A 328 13.03 -44.50 -4.85
N ALA A 329 13.02 -44.24 -3.55
CA ALA A 329 13.87 -45.00 -2.63
C ALA A 329 13.48 -46.49 -2.66
N SER A 330 14.46 -47.38 -2.72
CA SER A 330 14.21 -48.82 -2.80
C SER A 330 15.18 -49.62 -1.94
N ALA A 331 14.73 -50.78 -1.47
CA ALA A 331 15.53 -51.76 -0.74
C ALA A 331 15.16 -53.16 -1.24
N ILE A 332 16.07 -53.77 -2.02
CA ILE A 332 15.82 -55.03 -2.72
C ILE A 332 16.87 -56.06 -2.31
N ILE A 333 16.43 -57.28 -2.04
CA ILE A 333 17.34 -58.41 -1.81
C ILE A 333 17.96 -58.78 -3.16
N ASP A 334 19.26 -58.52 -3.29
CA ASP A 334 20.04 -58.66 -4.53
C ASP A 334 21.05 -59.84 -4.45
N GLY A 335 20.98 -60.64 -3.37
CA GLY A 335 21.81 -61.83 -3.21
C GLY A 335 21.70 -62.47 -1.82
N GLY A 336 22.43 -63.56 -1.60
CA GLY A 336 22.41 -64.33 -0.36
C GLY A 336 22.32 -65.83 -0.59
N ASN A 337 22.24 -66.61 0.49
CA ASN A 337 22.06 -68.07 0.43
C ASN A 337 20.66 -68.53 0.91
N ALA A 338 19.77 -67.58 1.21
CA ALA A 338 18.39 -67.83 1.62
C ALA A 338 17.42 -66.92 0.85
N PHE A 339 16.35 -67.48 0.28
CA PHE A 339 15.47 -66.77 -0.68
C PHE A 339 14.05 -66.50 -0.15
N ASN A 340 13.74 -66.85 1.11
CA ASN A 340 12.40 -66.76 1.69
C ASN A 340 12.19 -65.54 2.63
N ALA A 341 12.99 -64.49 2.47
CA ALA A 341 12.85 -63.25 3.23
C ALA A 341 12.36 -62.10 2.33
N LYS A 342 11.71 -61.11 2.94
CA LYS A 342 11.24 -59.89 2.28
C LYS A 342 11.71 -58.68 3.07
N VAL A 343 12.03 -57.58 2.38
CA VAL A 343 12.26 -56.28 3.03
C VAL A 343 10.92 -55.56 3.20
N GLU A 344 10.66 -55.07 4.41
CA GLU A 344 9.49 -54.24 4.74
C GLU A 344 9.93 -52.85 5.21
N GLY A 345 9.09 -51.84 4.94
CA GLY A 345 9.36 -50.43 5.22
C GLY A 345 9.88 -49.67 4.01
N GLU A 346 9.92 -48.34 4.12
CA GLU A 346 10.47 -47.44 3.11
C GLU A 346 11.90 -47.03 3.49
N TYR A 347 12.81 -47.05 2.53
CA TYR A 347 14.20 -46.67 2.76
C TYR A 347 14.32 -45.14 2.87
N ALA A 348 14.68 -44.65 4.05
CA ALA A 348 14.64 -43.23 4.39
C ALA A 348 16.03 -42.58 4.56
N CYS A 349 17.10 -43.22 4.07
CA CYS A 349 18.46 -42.69 4.17
C CYS A 349 18.97 -42.14 2.84
N ASP A 350 19.89 -41.16 2.92
CA ASP A 350 20.35 -40.34 1.78
C ASP A 350 21.58 -40.90 1.04
N GLU A 351 21.90 -42.17 1.26
CA GLU A 351 23.09 -42.86 0.72
C GLU A 351 22.70 -44.14 -0.01
N ASP A 352 23.29 -44.37 -1.19
CA ASP A 352 23.19 -45.66 -1.88
C ASP A 352 24.12 -46.69 -1.21
N GLY A 353 23.76 -47.97 -1.20
CA GLY A 353 24.63 -48.96 -0.55
C GLY A 353 24.20 -50.42 -0.67
N VAL A 354 25.05 -51.30 -0.14
CA VAL A 354 24.77 -52.75 -0.07
C VAL A 354 24.94 -53.22 1.37
N ILE A 355 23.87 -53.72 1.95
CA ILE A 355 23.79 -54.16 3.34
C ILE A 355 23.86 -55.68 3.37
N GLY A 356 24.89 -56.23 4.03
CA GLY A 356 24.97 -57.65 4.33
C GLY A 356 24.30 -57.95 5.66
N VAL A 357 23.38 -58.92 5.66
CA VAL A 357 22.76 -59.48 6.87
C VAL A 357 23.09 -60.96 6.93
N SER A 358 23.62 -61.45 8.05
CA SER A 358 23.90 -62.89 8.23
C SER A 358 23.55 -63.37 9.63
N LEU A 359 23.14 -64.63 9.73
CA LEU A 359 22.80 -65.31 10.98
C LEU A 359 23.86 -66.35 11.34
N GLN A 360 24.42 -66.23 12.54
CA GLN A 360 25.47 -67.10 13.06
C GLN A 360 25.04 -67.72 14.41
N GLY A 361 25.75 -68.77 14.86
CA GLY A 361 25.47 -69.44 16.15
C GLY A 361 24.55 -70.66 16.05
N ALA A 362 24.98 -71.80 16.60
CA ALA A 362 24.29 -73.09 16.48
C ALA A 362 23.23 -73.36 17.57
N VAL A 363 23.24 -72.60 18.67
CA VAL A 363 22.35 -72.79 19.84
C VAL A 363 21.48 -71.56 20.08
N ASN A 364 22.06 -70.35 20.00
CA ASN A 364 21.35 -69.08 19.98
C ASN A 364 21.70 -68.37 18.67
N LEU A 365 20.69 -67.88 17.94
CA LEU A 365 20.89 -67.13 16.70
C LEU A 365 21.43 -65.75 17.01
N GLU A 366 22.51 -65.37 16.34
CA GLU A 366 23.14 -64.06 16.42
C GLU A 366 23.09 -63.36 15.06
N VAL A 367 22.64 -62.11 15.04
CA VAL A 367 22.54 -61.30 13.83
C VAL A 367 23.80 -60.45 13.66
N VAL A 368 24.38 -60.53 12.47
CA VAL A 368 25.49 -59.67 12.02
C VAL A 368 25.01 -58.84 10.83
N ILE A 369 25.04 -57.52 10.98
CA ILE A 369 24.69 -56.54 9.93
C ILE A 369 25.93 -55.70 9.62
N GLY A 370 26.41 -55.75 8.37
CA GLY A 370 27.65 -55.07 7.95
C GLY A 370 27.99 -55.22 6.47
N GLY A 371 29.13 -54.67 6.05
CA GLY A 371 29.58 -54.64 4.65
C GLY A 371 30.54 -53.48 4.35
N ASN A 372 31.13 -53.46 3.16
CA ASN A 372 32.14 -52.46 2.77
C ASN A 372 31.55 -51.09 2.39
N ASN A 373 30.27 -51.03 1.96
CA ASN A 373 29.57 -49.80 1.57
C ASN A 373 28.18 -49.74 2.23
N VAL A 374 28.16 -49.73 3.57
CA VAL A 374 26.93 -49.70 4.36
C VAL A 374 26.58 -48.26 4.71
N PRO A 375 25.37 -47.77 4.35
CA PRO A 375 24.92 -46.42 4.66
C PRO A 375 25.02 -46.06 6.15
N SER A 376 25.31 -44.80 6.44
CA SER A 376 25.57 -44.30 7.79
C SER A 376 24.43 -44.54 8.81
N GLY A 377 23.17 -44.56 8.35
CA GLY A 377 21.97 -44.79 9.19
C GLY A 377 21.62 -46.27 9.48
N ILE A 378 22.44 -47.22 9.05
CA ILE A 378 22.22 -48.67 9.26
C ILE A 378 22.70 -49.10 10.65
N ILE A 379 21.91 -49.93 11.32
CA ILE A 379 22.22 -50.51 12.62
C ILE A 379 23.26 -51.62 12.43
N LYS A 380 24.55 -51.27 12.53
CA LYS A 380 25.64 -52.25 12.48
C LYS A 380 25.63 -53.12 13.74
N THR A 381 25.61 -54.43 13.57
CA THR A 381 25.65 -55.39 14.69
C THR A 381 26.74 -56.42 14.49
N SER A 382 27.42 -56.79 15.58
CA SER A 382 28.41 -57.85 15.61
C SER A 382 27.96 -58.91 16.62
N GLY A 383 27.09 -59.82 16.19
CA GLY A 383 26.72 -61.00 16.99
C GLY A 383 25.64 -60.75 18.05
N ARG A 384 24.61 -59.94 17.75
CA ARG A 384 23.53 -59.68 18.72
C ARG A 384 22.57 -60.87 18.77
N PRO A 385 22.27 -61.44 19.95
CA PRO A 385 21.31 -62.53 20.07
C PRO A 385 19.92 -62.06 19.63
N PHE A 386 19.25 -62.89 18.83
CA PHE A 386 17.98 -62.56 18.21
C PHE A 386 16.96 -63.69 18.37
N THR A 387 15.76 -63.34 18.78
CA THR A 387 14.58 -64.21 18.77
C THR A 387 13.42 -63.40 18.21
N GLY A 388 12.87 -63.81 17.06
CA GLY A 388 11.82 -63.05 16.39
C GLY A 388 11.70 -63.40 14.90
N ARG A 389 10.78 -62.72 14.22
CA ARG A 389 10.51 -62.89 12.77
C ARG A 389 10.93 -61.69 11.92
N THR A 390 11.42 -60.62 12.56
CA THR A 390 11.80 -59.37 11.92
C THR A 390 13.14 -58.87 12.44
N ILE A 391 14.09 -58.60 11.55
CA ILE A 391 15.39 -58.01 11.88
C ILE A 391 15.35 -56.53 11.45
N ASN A 392 15.43 -55.60 12.40
CA ASN A 392 15.52 -54.17 12.08
C ASN A 392 16.93 -53.84 11.57
N ILE A 393 17.00 -53.25 10.39
CA ILE A 393 18.26 -52.95 9.70
C ILE A 393 18.65 -51.47 9.91
N GLY A 394 17.70 -50.60 10.24
CA GLY A 394 17.88 -49.14 10.26
C GLY A 394 17.35 -48.48 8.99
N CYS A 395 17.41 -47.14 8.90
CA CYS A 395 16.92 -46.36 7.76
C CYS A 395 15.45 -46.64 7.36
N GLY A 396 14.59 -46.99 8.33
CA GLY A 396 13.17 -47.27 8.07
C GLY A 396 12.85 -48.66 7.51
N ILE A 397 13.85 -49.52 7.26
CA ILE A 397 13.67 -50.85 6.67
C ILE A 397 13.97 -52.00 7.64
N SER A 398 13.26 -53.11 7.47
CA SER A 398 13.42 -54.34 8.24
C SER A 398 13.39 -55.58 7.34
N LEU A 399 14.10 -56.64 7.71
CA LEU A 399 14.07 -57.93 7.03
C LEU A 399 13.08 -58.87 7.75
N LEU A 400 12.07 -59.32 7.03
CA LEU A 400 11.04 -60.25 7.52
C LEU A 400 11.25 -61.65 6.91
N SER A 401 11.18 -62.69 7.74
CA SER A 401 11.15 -64.09 7.29
C SER A 401 10.26 -64.93 8.20
N ASP A 402 9.63 -65.97 7.65
CA ASP A 402 8.83 -66.92 8.42
C ASP A 402 9.68 -67.75 9.39
N VAL A 403 10.88 -68.12 8.95
CA VAL A 403 11.85 -68.88 9.75
C VAL A 403 13.24 -68.34 9.47
N PHE A 404 13.93 -67.96 10.55
CA PHE A 404 15.34 -67.63 10.55
C PHE A 404 16.15 -68.82 11.09
N ALA A 405 17.19 -69.22 10.36
CA ALA A 405 18.04 -70.36 10.68
C ALA A 405 19.52 -70.01 10.62
N ALA A 406 20.33 -70.73 11.40
CA ALA A 406 21.78 -70.51 11.45
C ALA A 406 22.42 -70.77 10.07
N GLY A 407 23.31 -69.88 9.64
CA GLY A 407 24.00 -69.96 8.35
C GLY A 407 23.30 -69.25 7.20
N GLN A 408 22.11 -68.66 7.41
CA GLN A 408 21.45 -67.84 6.39
C GLN A 408 22.08 -66.46 6.23
N SER A 409 22.10 -65.94 5.01
CA SER A 409 22.59 -64.61 4.67
C SER A 409 21.84 -63.97 3.51
N TRP A 410 21.77 -62.64 3.54
CA TRP A 410 21.14 -61.77 2.54
C TRP A 410 22.05 -60.59 2.22
N SER A 411 22.01 -60.18 0.96
CA SER A 411 22.59 -58.93 0.47
C SER A 411 21.46 -58.04 -0.01
N ILE A 412 21.29 -56.89 0.62
CA ILE A 412 20.21 -55.94 0.33
C ILE A 412 20.82 -54.72 -0.32
N ARG A 413 20.48 -54.49 -1.59
CA ARG A 413 20.82 -53.25 -2.30
C ARG A 413 19.80 -52.18 -1.94
N VAL A 414 20.29 -51.04 -1.48
CA VAL A 414 19.46 -49.87 -1.18
C VAL A 414 19.81 -48.72 -2.10
N THR A 415 18.79 -48.00 -2.56
CA THR A 415 18.91 -46.84 -3.45
C THR A 415 18.11 -45.68 -2.88
N LYS A 416 18.71 -44.49 -2.83
CA LYS A 416 18.09 -43.29 -2.25
C LYS A 416 17.05 -42.64 -3.17
N SER A 417 16.15 -41.85 -2.58
CA SER A 417 15.23 -40.99 -3.33
C SER A 417 15.98 -39.80 -3.94
N ARG A 418 15.69 -39.45 -5.20
CA ARG A 418 16.20 -38.24 -5.86
C ARG A 418 15.07 -37.53 -6.59
N ALA A 419 15.01 -36.21 -6.47
CA ALA A 419 14.11 -35.39 -7.26
C ALA A 419 14.55 -35.39 -8.73
N ALA A 420 13.58 -35.32 -9.65
CA ALA A 420 13.86 -35.15 -11.06
C ALA A 420 14.45 -33.77 -11.34
N ASP A 421 15.31 -33.70 -12.34
CA ASP A 421 15.72 -32.43 -12.93
C ASP A 421 14.55 -31.72 -13.62
N SER A 422 14.70 -30.40 -13.77
CA SER A 422 13.72 -29.51 -14.39
C SER A 422 14.35 -28.57 -15.40
N LEU A 423 13.52 -28.12 -16.35
CA LEU A 423 13.85 -27.13 -17.37
C LEU A 423 12.71 -26.10 -17.42
N ARG A 424 13.03 -24.80 -17.34
CA ARG A 424 12.08 -23.70 -17.48
C ARG A 424 12.32 -22.96 -18.79
N VAL A 425 11.24 -22.72 -19.53
CA VAL A 425 11.25 -21.99 -20.81
C VAL A 425 10.04 -21.07 -20.86
N GLY A 426 10.26 -19.76 -20.69
CA GLY A 426 9.21 -18.78 -20.45
C GLY A 426 8.42 -19.11 -19.18
N ASP A 427 7.09 -19.07 -19.26
CA ASP A 427 6.18 -19.36 -18.15
C ASP A 427 5.99 -20.86 -17.88
N LEU A 428 6.62 -21.75 -18.66
CA LEU A 428 6.43 -23.20 -18.54
C LEU A 428 7.62 -23.88 -17.87
N THR A 429 7.30 -24.67 -16.83
CA THR A 429 8.25 -25.57 -16.16
C THR A 429 8.02 -27.01 -16.60
N TYR A 430 9.10 -27.68 -17.00
CA TYR A 430 9.13 -29.08 -17.42
C TYR A 430 9.96 -29.92 -16.45
N VAL A 431 9.54 -31.16 -16.22
CA VAL A 431 10.24 -32.12 -15.35
C VAL A 431 10.64 -33.37 -16.14
N PHE A 432 11.87 -33.85 -15.91
CA PHE A 432 12.42 -35.01 -16.61
C PHE A 432 11.97 -36.33 -15.98
N VAL A 433 11.42 -37.23 -16.80
CA VAL A 433 10.88 -38.53 -16.37
C VAL A 433 11.49 -39.68 -17.17
N SER A 434 11.48 -40.88 -16.59
CA SER A 434 12.10 -42.06 -17.21
C SER A 434 11.24 -42.73 -18.28
N ASN A 435 9.92 -42.58 -18.22
CA ASN A 435 8.97 -43.15 -19.17
C ASN A 435 7.75 -42.22 -19.36
N GLU A 436 7.01 -42.41 -20.46
CA GLU A 436 5.73 -41.71 -20.67
C GLU A 436 4.67 -42.13 -19.63
N GLY A 437 3.73 -41.23 -19.33
CA GLY A 437 2.58 -41.51 -18.45
C GLY A 437 2.85 -41.34 -16.94
N VAL A 438 3.99 -40.77 -16.54
CA VAL A 438 4.24 -40.39 -15.15
C VAL A 438 3.38 -39.17 -14.80
N GLU A 439 2.54 -39.29 -13.77
CA GLU A 439 1.73 -38.18 -13.26
C GLU A 439 2.63 -37.12 -12.60
N SER A 440 2.45 -35.87 -13.01
CA SER A 440 3.20 -34.71 -12.52
C SER A 440 2.30 -33.48 -12.55
N ARG A 441 2.55 -32.54 -11.62
CA ARG A 441 1.90 -31.21 -11.62
C ARG A 441 2.47 -30.28 -12.70
N PHE A 442 3.62 -30.64 -13.24
CA PHE A 442 4.31 -29.95 -14.34
C PHE A 442 4.32 -30.82 -15.59
N GLU A 443 4.52 -30.19 -16.74
CA GLU A 443 4.68 -30.88 -18.02
C GLU A 443 5.91 -31.81 -17.99
N THR A 444 5.77 -33.02 -18.52
CA THR A 444 6.83 -34.03 -18.45
C THR A 444 7.62 -34.14 -19.75
N ILE A 445 8.93 -34.33 -19.63
CA ILE A 445 9.83 -34.65 -20.75
C ILE A 445 10.49 -36.00 -20.47
N VAL A 446 10.34 -36.96 -21.38
CA VAL A 446 10.97 -38.26 -21.25
C VAL A 446 12.45 -38.17 -21.59
N VAL A 447 13.33 -38.66 -20.71
CA VAL A 447 14.77 -38.76 -20.98
C VAL A 447 15.03 -39.91 -21.95
N GLY A 448 15.67 -39.62 -23.08
CA GLY A 448 15.94 -40.59 -24.13
C GLY A 448 17.14 -41.49 -23.83
N SER A 449 17.20 -42.64 -24.49
CA SER A 449 18.31 -43.60 -24.37
C SER A 449 19.64 -43.10 -24.95
N THR A 450 19.63 -41.95 -25.64
CA THR A 450 20.81 -41.25 -26.15
C THR A 450 20.61 -39.74 -25.96
N LEU A 451 21.69 -38.96 -25.92
CA LEU A 451 21.62 -37.49 -25.83
C LEU A 451 20.79 -36.88 -26.97
N LEU A 452 20.88 -37.47 -28.16
CA LEU A 452 20.11 -37.07 -29.35
C LEU A 452 18.61 -37.31 -29.16
N ALA A 453 18.24 -38.44 -28.57
CA ALA A 453 16.85 -38.75 -28.26
C ALA A 453 16.29 -37.81 -27.19
N THR A 454 17.06 -37.53 -26.14
CA THR A 454 16.69 -36.54 -25.11
C THR A 454 16.50 -35.15 -25.71
N ALA A 455 17.41 -34.71 -26.59
CA ALA A 455 17.29 -33.42 -27.28
C ALA A 455 16.05 -33.35 -28.20
N GLU A 456 15.69 -34.43 -28.90
CA GLU A 456 14.47 -34.48 -29.72
C GLU A 456 13.21 -34.44 -28.85
N ASN A 457 13.22 -35.11 -27.69
CA ASN A 457 12.09 -35.09 -26.75
C ASN A 457 11.88 -33.70 -26.15
N ILE A 458 12.96 -33.01 -25.76
CA ILE A 458 12.90 -31.61 -25.31
C ILE A 458 12.29 -30.75 -26.40
N LYS A 459 12.87 -30.77 -27.61
CA LYS A 459 12.38 -29.97 -28.75
C LYS A 459 10.91 -30.23 -29.05
N SER A 460 10.48 -31.49 -29.12
CA SER A 460 9.11 -31.85 -29.45
C SER A 460 8.11 -31.32 -28.41
N LYS A 461 8.46 -31.41 -27.13
CA LYS A 461 7.62 -30.92 -26.03
C LYS A 461 7.58 -29.39 -25.95
N LEU A 462 8.68 -28.72 -26.26
CA LEU A 462 8.70 -27.26 -26.36
C LEU A 462 7.84 -26.78 -27.54
N ILE A 463 7.88 -27.44 -28.69
CA ILE A 463 7.05 -27.08 -29.86
C ILE A 463 5.56 -27.23 -29.57
N SER A 464 5.16 -28.28 -28.83
CA SER A 464 3.74 -28.52 -28.57
C SER A 464 3.14 -27.52 -27.59
N ASN A 465 3.95 -26.95 -26.69
CA ASN A 465 3.45 -26.20 -25.55
C ASN A 465 3.83 -24.70 -25.57
N ASN A 466 4.92 -24.31 -26.24
CA ASN A 466 5.39 -22.92 -26.24
C ASN A 466 4.86 -22.14 -27.47
N LYS A 467 4.19 -21.00 -27.20
CA LYS A 467 3.62 -20.15 -28.26
C LYS A 467 4.55 -19.04 -28.73
N GLU A 468 5.64 -18.78 -28.01
CA GLU A 468 6.49 -17.60 -28.14
C GLU A 468 7.83 -17.87 -28.85
N LEU A 469 8.20 -19.14 -29.06
CA LEU A 469 9.48 -19.53 -29.64
C LEU A 469 9.36 -20.29 -30.97
N ASN A 470 10.24 -19.95 -31.90
CA ASN A 470 10.63 -20.81 -33.02
C ASN A 470 11.72 -21.75 -32.53
N ILE A 471 11.49 -23.06 -32.66
CA ILE A 471 12.36 -24.08 -32.07
C ILE A 471 12.89 -24.98 -33.17
N SER A 472 14.21 -25.11 -33.24
CA SER A 472 14.90 -26.03 -34.14
C SER A 472 15.94 -26.86 -33.39
N ARG A 473 16.40 -27.96 -33.98
CA ARG A 473 17.44 -28.81 -33.39
C ARG A 473 18.54 -29.08 -34.40
N SER A 474 19.78 -28.97 -33.94
CA SER A 474 20.98 -29.47 -34.61
C SER A 474 21.72 -30.36 -33.63
N ASP A 475 21.70 -31.68 -33.87
CA ASP A 475 22.29 -32.68 -32.97
C ASP A 475 21.78 -32.56 -31.52
N SER A 476 22.67 -32.52 -30.52
CA SER A 476 22.27 -32.34 -29.12
C SER A 476 21.95 -30.89 -28.74
N THR A 477 21.97 -29.96 -29.70
CA THR A 477 21.63 -28.55 -29.48
C THR A 477 20.20 -28.26 -29.95
N ILE A 478 19.38 -27.72 -29.06
CA ILE A 478 18.11 -27.08 -29.37
C ILE A 478 18.37 -25.57 -29.52
N ASN A 479 18.08 -25.01 -30.68
CA ASN A 479 18.16 -23.58 -30.93
C ASN A 479 16.76 -22.97 -30.77
N LEU A 480 16.70 -21.87 -30.04
CA LEU A 480 15.50 -21.13 -29.72
C LEU A 480 15.63 -19.74 -30.33
N GLU A 481 14.56 -19.27 -30.97
CA GLU A 481 14.45 -17.92 -31.51
C GLU A 481 13.09 -17.35 -31.11
N ALA A 482 13.03 -16.12 -30.62
CA ALA A 482 11.77 -15.47 -30.27
C ALA A 482 10.88 -15.27 -31.52
N LYS A 483 9.58 -15.56 -31.39
CA LYS A 483 8.55 -15.30 -32.43
C LYS A 483 8.18 -13.82 -32.54
N ALA A 484 8.48 -13.00 -31.54
CA ALA A 484 8.51 -11.56 -31.66
C ALA A 484 9.96 -11.10 -31.86
N ALA A 485 10.19 -10.15 -32.77
CA ALA A 485 11.47 -9.45 -32.87
C ALA A 485 11.45 -8.25 -31.91
N GLY A 486 12.60 -7.87 -31.35
CA GLY A 486 12.69 -6.81 -30.36
C GLY A 486 13.36 -7.21 -29.04
N GLU A 487 13.56 -6.23 -28.16
CA GLU A 487 14.21 -6.43 -26.86
C GLU A 487 13.37 -7.32 -25.92
N ALA A 488 12.03 -7.28 -26.04
CA ALA A 488 11.13 -8.15 -25.29
C ALA A 488 11.42 -9.65 -25.47
N GLY A 489 12.02 -10.05 -26.59
CA GLY A 489 12.44 -11.44 -26.80
C GLY A 489 13.58 -11.89 -25.86
N ASN A 490 14.33 -10.95 -25.29
CA ASN A 490 15.41 -11.22 -24.33
C ASN A 490 14.87 -11.64 -22.95
N ASP A 491 13.63 -11.28 -22.62
CA ASP A 491 13.00 -11.52 -21.32
C ASP A 491 12.40 -12.93 -21.18
N ILE A 492 12.44 -13.74 -22.24
CA ILE A 492 11.98 -15.14 -22.18
C ILE A 492 12.96 -15.94 -21.31
N ASP A 493 12.51 -16.31 -20.11
CA ASP A 493 13.32 -17.05 -19.13
C ASP A 493 13.76 -18.41 -19.69
N LEU A 494 15.05 -18.71 -19.54
CA LEU A 494 15.64 -19.98 -19.92
C LEU A 494 16.57 -20.42 -18.80
N SER A 495 16.16 -21.46 -18.07
CA SER A 495 16.91 -21.99 -16.93
C SER A 495 16.67 -23.48 -16.72
N SER A 496 17.60 -24.17 -16.06
CA SER A 496 17.56 -25.63 -15.86
C SER A 496 18.23 -26.00 -14.55
N SER A 497 17.69 -26.99 -13.83
CA SER A 497 18.37 -27.62 -12.69
C SER A 497 19.34 -28.72 -13.11
N ALA A 498 19.19 -29.25 -14.34
CA ALA A 498 20.00 -30.33 -14.86
C ALA A 498 21.44 -29.88 -15.14
N SER A 499 22.40 -30.51 -14.46
CA SER A 499 23.83 -30.27 -14.71
C SER A 499 24.28 -30.70 -16.12
N GLY A 500 23.54 -31.64 -16.74
CA GLY A 500 23.75 -32.10 -18.11
C GLY A 500 23.27 -31.13 -19.20
N LEU A 501 22.53 -30.07 -18.86
CA LEU A 501 22.03 -29.09 -19.82
C LEU A 501 22.81 -27.77 -19.72
N LEU A 502 23.49 -27.41 -20.79
CA LEU A 502 24.11 -26.09 -20.92
C LEU A 502 23.13 -25.12 -21.57
N ILE A 503 22.72 -24.12 -20.80
CA ILE A 503 21.74 -23.10 -21.19
C ILE A 503 22.47 -21.83 -21.64
N THR A 504 22.21 -21.39 -22.86
CA THR A 504 22.49 -20.03 -23.32
C THR A 504 21.19 -19.26 -23.31
N ARG A 505 21.11 -18.24 -22.46
CA ARG A 505 19.91 -17.39 -22.31
C ARG A 505 19.53 -16.69 -23.61
N MET A 506 18.28 -16.28 -23.69
CA MET A 506 17.77 -15.46 -24.78
C MET A 506 18.50 -14.12 -24.79
N SER A 507 19.11 -13.78 -25.92
CA SER A 507 19.87 -12.53 -26.08
C SER A 507 19.97 -12.13 -27.55
N GLY A 508 20.34 -10.88 -27.81
CA GLY A 508 20.49 -10.33 -29.16
C GLY A 508 19.18 -9.86 -29.80
N GLY A 509 18.07 -9.89 -29.06
CA GLY A 509 16.85 -9.19 -29.44
C GLY A 509 17.09 -7.69 -29.34
N SER A 510 16.75 -6.96 -30.39
CA SER A 510 16.87 -5.51 -30.44
C SER A 510 15.72 -4.96 -31.25
N ASP A 511 15.07 -3.91 -30.72
CA ASP A 511 13.99 -3.24 -31.40
C ASP A 511 14.47 -2.60 -32.71
N ILE A 512 13.55 -2.37 -33.63
CA ILE A 512 13.89 -1.64 -34.85
C ILE A 512 14.35 -0.23 -34.48
N GLN A 513 15.55 0.16 -34.89
CA GLN A 513 15.97 1.55 -34.79
C GLN A 513 15.31 2.37 -35.89
N THR A 514 14.10 2.85 -35.60
CA THR A 514 13.41 3.83 -36.41
C THR A 514 13.85 5.23 -36.02
N ILE A 515 14.37 5.99 -36.98
CA ILE A 515 14.43 7.45 -36.84
C ILE A 515 13.02 7.95 -37.13
N TYR A 516 12.35 8.40 -36.09
CA TYR A 516 11.17 9.23 -36.23
C TYR A 516 11.63 10.56 -36.82
N GLN A 517 11.12 10.94 -38.00
CA GLN A 517 11.13 12.34 -38.39
C GLN A 517 9.94 12.97 -37.69
N ALA A 518 10.11 13.27 -36.40
CA ALA A 518 9.05 13.88 -35.61
C ALA A 518 8.68 15.23 -36.24
N SER A 519 7.40 15.44 -36.53
CA SER A 519 6.93 16.72 -37.06
C SER A 519 6.53 17.68 -35.94
N GLY A 520 7.27 17.71 -34.84
CA GLY A 520 6.84 18.37 -33.60
C GLY A 520 7.16 17.48 -32.42
N ARG A 521 6.16 17.23 -31.57
CA ARG A 521 6.25 16.19 -30.53
C ARG A 521 5.92 14.83 -31.15
N ARG A 522 6.27 13.76 -30.44
CA ARG A 522 6.02 12.40 -30.93
C ARG A 522 4.54 12.05 -30.75
N ASP A 523 3.95 11.44 -31.78
CA ASP A 523 2.60 10.87 -31.71
C ASP A 523 2.51 9.88 -30.52
N GLN A 524 1.48 10.03 -29.70
CA GLN A 524 1.32 9.21 -28.49
C GLN A 524 0.82 7.81 -28.82
N PRO A 525 1.26 6.76 -28.09
CA PRO A 525 0.62 5.45 -28.14
C PRO A 525 -0.89 5.55 -27.90
N ARG A 526 -1.70 4.83 -28.68
CA ARG A 526 -3.17 4.99 -28.64
C ARG A 526 -3.83 4.43 -27.38
N ASN A 527 -3.11 3.67 -26.55
CA ASN A 527 -3.56 3.26 -25.22
C ASN A 527 -3.33 4.30 -24.12
N VAL A 528 -2.90 5.51 -24.49
CA VAL A 528 -2.76 6.63 -23.57
C VAL A 528 -4.10 7.06 -22.98
N ILE A 529 -4.09 7.38 -21.69
CA ILE A 529 -5.17 8.08 -20.98
C ILE A 529 -4.91 9.57 -21.07
N ILE A 530 -5.98 10.35 -21.26
CA ILE A 530 -5.88 11.80 -21.20
C ILE A 530 -6.03 12.21 -19.74
N GLN A 531 -5.05 12.90 -19.17
CA GLN A 531 -5.02 13.37 -17.80
C GLN A 531 -4.95 14.90 -17.77
N ILE A 532 -5.72 15.52 -16.88
CA ILE A 532 -5.81 16.97 -16.70
C ILE A 532 -5.71 17.24 -15.21
N SER A 533 -4.74 18.05 -14.80
CA SER A 533 -4.56 18.43 -13.40
C SER A 533 -4.84 19.91 -13.21
N PHE A 534 -5.47 20.23 -12.08
CA PHE A 534 -5.88 21.57 -11.70
C PHE A 534 -5.16 22.03 -10.43
N ASN A 535 -5.07 23.33 -10.22
CA ASN A 535 -4.47 23.95 -9.03
C ASN A 535 -5.21 23.60 -7.73
N GLU A 536 -6.48 23.25 -7.83
CA GLU A 536 -7.39 23.04 -6.70
C GLU A 536 -8.42 21.95 -6.99
N ALA A 537 -9.27 21.65 -6.00
CA ALA A 537 -10.28 20.61 -6.12
C ALA A 537 -11.44 21.06 -7.02
N ILE A 538 -11.74 20.29 -8.07
CA ILE A 538 -12.88 20.52 -8.96
C ILE A 538 -14.11 19.78 -8.47
N ASN A 539 -15.28 20.37 -8.75
CA ASN A 539 -16.54 19.73 -8.43
C ASN A 539 -16.77 18.55 -9.40
N PRO A 540 -16.81 17.29 -8.90
CA PRO A 540 -16.97 16.12 -9.74
C PRO A 540 -18.30 16.10 -10.50
N MET A 541 -19.29 16.87 -10.06
CA MET A 541 -20.58 16.99 -10.76
C MET A 541 -20.50 17.75 -12.08
N SER A 542 -19.43 18.52 -12.28
CA SER A 542 -19.19 19.26 -13.52
C SER A 542 -18.45 18.43 -14.57
N ILE A 543 -17.70 17.40 -14.15
CA ILE A 543 -16.64 16.83 -15.00
C ILE A 543 -16.46 15.30 -14.86
N SER A 544 -17.26 14.62 -14.03
CA SER A 544 -17.26 13.16 -13.89
C SER A 544 -18.48 12.54 -14.56
N GLY A 545 -18.28 11.52 -15.40
CA GLY A 545 -19.34 10.87 -16.16
C GLY A 545 -18.94 10.45 -17.58
N THR A 546 -19.89 9.94 -18.36
CA THR A 546 -19.61 9.45 -19.72
C THR A 546 -19.47 10.61 -20.73
N SER A 547 -18.80 10.36 -21.86
CA SER A 547 -18.65 11.37 -22.93
C SER A 547 -19.99 11.94 -23.43
N GLU A 548 -21.03 11.12 -23.48
CA GLU A 548 -22.36 11.56 -23.94
C GLU A 548 -23.02 12.51 -22.94
N GLU A 549 -22.80 12.25 -21.65
CA GLU A 549 -23.36 13.03 -20.55
C GLU A 549 -22.70 14.40 -20.41
N LEU A 550 -21.39 14.46 -20.66
CA LEU A 550 -20.58 15.64 -20.46
C LEU A 550 -20.28 16.42 -21.76
N LYS A 551 -20.87 16.04 -22.90
CA LYS A 551 -20.58 16.61 -24.23
C LYS A 551 -20.65 18.14 -24.34
N ASP A 552 -21.38 18.79 -23.44
CA ASP A 552 -21.53 20.25 -23.41
C ASP A 552 -20.54 20.93 -22.45
N ILE A 553 -19.86 20.17 -21.57
CA ILE A 553 -18.90 20.65 -20.57
C ILE A 553 -17.47 20.23 -20.89
N ILE A 554 -17.22 18.93 -21.10
CA ILE A 554 -15.91 18.39 -21.46
C ILE A 554 -16.05 17.32 -22.55
N ARG A 555 -15.18 17.38 -23.56
CA ARG A 555 -15.24 16.44 -24.68
C ARG A 555 -13.89 16.20 -25.33
N VAL A 556 -13.72 14.96 -25.77
CA VAL A 556 -12.61 14.54 -26.64
C VAL A 556 -13.18 14.34 -28.04
N LYS A 557 -12.67 15.08 -29.02
CA LYS A 557 -13.12 15.08 -30.40
C LYS A 557 -12.02 14.57 -31.31
N SER A 558 -12.39 13.75 -32.29
CA SER A 558 -11.53 13.45 -33.42
C SER A 558 -11.48 14.64 -34.40
N ALA A 559 -10.47 14.68 -35.26
CA ALA A 559 -10.34 15.67 -36.36
C ALA A 559 -11.62 15.84 -37.21
N ASN A 560 -12.48 14.81 -37.29
CA ASN A 560 -13.75 14.84 -38.02
C ASN A 560 -14.90 15.50 -37.22
N GLY A 561 -14.66 15.94 -35.99
CA GLY A 561 -15.64 16.52 -35.07
C GLY A 561 -16.46 15.51 -34.26
N SER A 562 -16.28 14.21 -34.47
CA SER A 562 -16.96 13.16 -33.70
C SER A 562 -16.42 13.06 -32.28
N ILE A 563 -17.31 12.94 -31.30
CA ILE A 563 -16.95 12.73 -29.89
C ILE A 563 -16.45 11.29 -29.72
N VAL A 564 -15.32 11.13 -29.04
CA VAL A 564 -14.75 9.83 -28.65
C VAL A 564 -15.51 9.31 -27.44
N SER A 565 -15.99 8.07 -27.51
CA SER A 565 -16.68 7.40 -26.42
C SER A 565 -15.71 6.97 -25.32
N GLY A 566 -16.17 7.11 -24.08
CA GLY A 566 -15.38 6.88 -22.88
C GLY A 566 -16.02 7.50 -21.64
N GLU A 567 -15.24 7.58 -20.58
CA GLU A 567 -15.64 8.05 -19.26
C GLU A 567 -14.58 9.01 -18.71
N PHE A 568 -15.04 10.11 -18.12
CA PHE A 568 -14.23 11.04 -17.34
C PHE A 568 -14.35 10.69 -15.87
N VAL A 569 -13.22 10.48 -15.22
CA VAL A 569 -13.13 10.11 -13.80
C VAL A 569 -12.27 11.11 -13.07
N VAL A 570 -12.73 11.53 -11.89
CA VAL A 570 -12.01 12.46 -11.01
C VAL A 570 -11.24 11.68 -9.94
N SER A 571 -9.98 12.00 -9.74
CA SER A 571 -9.08 11.39 -8.76
C SER A 571 -8.15 12.43 -8.11
N ASN A 572 -7.18 11.96 -7.32
CA ASN A 572 -6.15 12.79 -6.69
C ASN A 572 -6.72 13.92 -5.82
N VAL A 573 -7.58 13.56 -4.86
CA VAL A 573 -8.26 14.55 -4.00
C VAL A 573 -9.01 15.59 -4.85
N TYR A 574 -9.70 15.10 -5.87
CA TYR A 574 -10.48 15.90 -6.81
C TYR A 574 -9.69 16.93 -7.62
N ARG A 575 -8.37 16.79 -7.76
CA ARG A 575 -7.53 17.72 -8.54
C ARG A 575 -7.15 17.22 -9.93
N THR A 576 -7.44 15.96 -10.24
CA THR A 576 -7.08 15.34 -11.52
C THR A 576 -8.30 14.72 -12.19
N VAL A 577 -8.48 14.99 -13.48
CA VAL A 577 -9.51 14.39 -14.34
C VAL A 577 -8.82 13.49 -15.36
N GLU A 578 -9.30 12.26 -15.51
CA GLU A 578 -8.81 11.31 -16.51
C GLU A 578 -9.93 10.89 -17.45
N PHE A 579 -9.67 10.94 -18.76
CA PHE A 579 -10.54 10.35 -19.78
C PHE A 579 -10.03 8.96 -20.17
N ILE A 580 -10.88 7.96 -19.96
CA ILE A 580 -10.61 6.56 -20.30
C ILE A 580 -11.57 6.18 -21.43
N SER A 581 -11.04 5.81 -22.60
CA SER A 581 -11.87 5.33 -23.70
C SER A 581 -12.55 4.01 -23.34
N ASP A 582 -13.67 3.70 -23.97
CA ASP A 582 -14.37 2.42 -23.86
C ASP A 582 -14.01 1.43 -24.99
N ASN A 583 -13.12 1.81 -25.90
CA ASN A 583 -12.73 0.98 -27.04
C ASN A 583 -11.62 -0.01 -26.68
N LEU A 584 -12.00 -1.26 -26.39
CA LEU A 584 -11.08 -2.34 -26.07
C LEU A 584 -10.11 -2.64 -27.23
N CYS A 585 -8.80 -2.61 -26.96
CA CYS A 585 -7.76 -2.75 -27.99
C CYS A 585 -6.59 -3.67 -27.60
N GLY A 586 -6.46 -4.05 -26.33
CA GLY A 586 -5.32 -4.83 -25.88
C GLY A 586 -5.51 -5.46 -24.49
N ILE A 587 -4.48 -6.16 -24.06
CA ILE A 587 -4.37 -6.73 -22.72
C ILE A 587 -2.95 -6.41 -22.22
N ASN A 588 -2.82 -5.91 -20.99
CA ASN A 588 -1.53 -5.56 -20.40
C ASN A 588 -0.82 -6.80 -19.82
N GLY A 589 0.41 -6.60 -19.35
CA GLY A 589 1.24 -7.67 -18.78
C GLY A 589 0.71 -8.33 -17.50
N CYS A 590 -0.41 -7.85 -16.93
CA CYS A 590 -1.12 -8.46 -15.79
C CYS A 590 -2.43 -9.14 -16.19
N GLY A 591 -2.73 -9.22 -17.49
CA GLY A 591 -3.99 -9.81 -17.97
C GLY A 591 -5.18 -8.84 -17.96
N GLU A 592 -4.95 -7.55 -17.75
CA GLU A 592 -6.01 -6.54 -17.70
C GLU A 592 -6.31 -5.97 -19.08
N GLN A 593 -7.58 -5.69 -19.35
CA GLN A 593 -8.01 -5.01 -20.57
C GLN A 593 -7.42 -3.59 -20.67
N ILE A 594 -6.92 -3.28 -21.87
CA ILE A 594 -6.45 -1.95 -22.29
C ILE A 594 -7.49 -1.37 -23.24
N PHE A 595 -7.86 -0.11 -23.00
CA PHE A 595 -8.78 0.64 -23.85
C PHE A 595 -8.05 1.76 -24.59
N CYS A 596 -8.30 1.92 -25.88
CA CYS A 596 -7.53 2.83 -26.73
C CYS A 596 -8.38 3.95 -27.29
N LEU A 597 -7.77 5.12 -27.35
CA LEU A 597 -8.17 6.18 -28.24
C LEU A 597 -8.12 5.70 -29.72
N PRO A 598 -8.82 6.40 -30.64
CA PRO A 598 -8.61 6.22 -32.08
C PRO A 598 -7.12 6.39 -32.41
N GLY A 599 -6.56 5.47 -33.19
CA GLY A 599 -5.14 5.51 -33.59
C GLY A 599 -4.93 6.25 -34.90
N GLY A 600 -3.73 6.82 -35.08
CA GLY A 600 -3.32 7.47 -36.33
C GLY A 600 -4.09 8.76 -36.64
N VAL A 601 -4.67 9.42 -35.63
CA VAL A 601 -5.51 10.61 -35.84
C VAL A 601 -5.19 11.72 -34.84
N GLY A 602 -5.44 12.96 -35.27
CA GLY A 602 -5.46 14.11 -34.37
C GLY A 602 -6.72 14.10 -33.51
N LEU A 603 -6.53 14.33 -32.21
CA LEU A 603 -7.58 14.49 -31.22
C LEU A 603 -7.50 15.89 -30.62
N GLN A 604 -8.67 16.42 -30.25
CA GLN A 604 -8.81 17.71 -29.60
C GLN A 604 -9.63 17.53 -28.33
N VAL A 605 -9.15 18.07 -27.22
CA VAL A 605 -9.86 18.09 -25.94
C VAL A 605 -10.36 19.50 -25.69
N GLU A 606 -11.61 19.64 -25.28
CA GLU A 606 -12.28 20.91 -25.03
C GLU A 606 -12.96 20.87 -23.65
N LEU A 607 -12.68 21.86 -22.82
CA LEU A 607 -13.31 22.12 -21.52
C LEU A 607 -14.03 23.48 -21.62
N VAL A 608 -15.26 23.53 -21.12
CA VAL A 608 -16.10 24.72 -21.15
C VAL A 608 -16.20 25.29 -19.73
N ALA A 609 -15.88 26.57 -19.57
CA ALA A 609 -16.06 27.30 -18.34
C ALA A 609 -17.56 27.49 -18.03
N ALA A 610 -17.93 27.52 -16.75
CA ALA A 610 -19.33 27.66 -16.36
C ALA A 610 -19.84 29.09 -16.57
N GLY A 611 -21.13 29.22 -16.89
CA GLY A 611 -21.79 30.54 -16.89
C GLY A 611 -21.70 31.19 -15.52
N LEU A 612 -21.42 32.50 -15.46
CA LEU A 612 -21.29 33.24 -14.21
C LEU A 612 -22.64 33.75 -13.69
N GLN A 613 -22.77 33.85 -12.37
CA GLN A 613 -23.97 34.37 -11.72
C GLN A 613 -24.22 35.83 -12.10
N THR A 614 -25.42 36.13 -12.61
CA THR A 614 -25.79 37.49 -13.04
C THR A 614 -26.34 38.35 -11.91
N CYS A 615 -26.17 39.66 -12.04
CA CYS A 615 -26.75 40.71 -11.19
C CYS A 615 -27.63 41.65 -12.03
N ALA A 616 -28.67 42.22 -11.41
CA ALA A 616 -29.47 43.30 -11.99
C ALA A 616 -29.10 44.66 -11.38
N THR A 617 -28.70 44.67 -10.11
CA THR A 617 -28.33 45.86 -9.35
C THR A 617 -27.14 45.56 -8.41
N ASN A 618 -26.49 46.60 -7.90
CA ASN A 618 -25.43 46.43 -6.89
C ASN A 618 -25.93 45.70 -5.62
N ALA A 619 -27.24 45.72 -5.33
CA ALA A 619 -27.80 45.01 -4.20
C ALA A 619 -27.65 43.48 -4.32
N ASP A 620 -27.68 42.96 -5.56
CA ASP A 620 -27.49 41.54 -5.85
C ASP A 620 -26.04 41.10 -5.63
N CYS A 621 -25.12 42.06 -5.55
CA CYS A 621 -23.69 41.86 -5.39
C CYS A 621 -23.22 42.00 -3.93
N LEU A 622 -24.07 42.52 -3.03
CA LEU A 622 -23.71 42.76 -1.62
C LEU A 622 -23.45 41.49 -0.81
N THR A 623 -23.82 40.32 -1.34
CA THR A 623 -23.47 39.02 -0.77
C THR A 623 -21.99 38.68 -0.95
N SER A 624 -21.33 39.35 -1.89
CA SER A 624 -19.89 39.27 -2.09
C SER A 624 -19.21 40.40 -1.32
N GLU A 625 -18.40 40.06 -0.32
CA GLU A 625 -17.67 41.05 0.50
C GLU A 625 -16.72 41.93 -0.34
N GLN A 626 -16.34 41.48 -1.55
CA GLN A 626 -15.36 42.14 -2.41
C GLN A 626 -15.92 42.61 -3.77
N PHE A 627 -16.90 41.91 -4.34
CA PHE A 627 -17.42 42.19 -5.69
C PHE A 627 -18.75 42.93 -5.60
N VAL A 628 -18.72 44.23 -5.30
CA VAL A 628 -19.91 45.01 -4.93
C VAL A 628 -20.56 45.79 -6.08
N ASN A 629 -19.95 45.78 -7.27
CA ASN A 629 -20.42 46.57 -8.41
C ASN A 629 -21.15 45.69 -9.43
N CYS A 630 -22.29 46.15 -9.92
CA CYS A 630 -23.03 45.54 -11.03
C CYS A 630 -23.04 46.50 -12.24
N PRO A 631 -22.82 46.02 -13.48
CA PRO A 631 -22.88 46.85 -14.67
C PRO A 631 -24.23 47.54 -14.87
N SER A 632 -24.22 48.73 -15.46
CA SER A 632 -25.45 49.47 -15.79
C SER A 632 -26.26 48.73 -16.85
N GLY A 633 -27.41 48.17 -16.46
CA GLY A 633 -28.25 47.34 -17.34
C GLY A 633 -28.27 45.85 -16.98
N GLY A 634 -27.59 45.46 -15.89
CA GLY A 634 -27.41 44.07 -15.49
C GLY A 634 -26.18 43.44 -16.15
N GLY A 635 -25.64 42.38 -15.54
CA GLY A 635 -24.39 41.76 -15.97
C GLY A 635 -23.84 40.81 -14.91
N ILE A 636 -22.52 40.78 -14.75
CA ILE A 636 -21.83 40.01 -13.69
C ILE A 636 -21.31 40.98 -12.63
N CYS A 637 -21.39 40.62 -11.36
CA CYS A 637 -20.78 41.42 -10.29
C CYS A 637 -19.28 41.52 -10.52
N TYR A 638 -18.66 42.67 -10.25
CA TYR A 638 -17.23 42.89 -10.47
C TYR A 638 -16.58 43.74 -9.37
N LYS A 639 -15.26 43.64 -9.28
CA LYS A 639 -14.38 44.56 -8.53
C LYS A 639 -13.41 45.25 -9.49
N GLU A 640 -12.98 46.45 -9.10
CA GLU A 640 -11.93 47.19 -9.81
C GLU A 640 -10.62 47.00 -9.06
N GLU A 641 -9.61 46.44 -9.72
CA GLU A 641 -8.27 46.30 -9.17
C GLU A 641 -7.24 47.00 -10.05
N THR A 642 -6.16 47.50 -9.43
CA THR A 642 -5.03 48.08 -10.17
C THR A 642 -3.93 47.03 -10.27
N ILE A 643 -3.75 46.46 -11.47
CA ILE A 643 -2.70 45.47 -11.78
C ILE A 643 -1.78 46.11 -12.82
N ASP A 644 -0.47 46.10 -12.60
CA ASP A 644 0.52 46.69 -13.51
C ASP A 644 0.26 48.16 -13.90
N ASN A 645 -0.20 48.97 -12.95
CA ASN A 645 -0.64 50.36 -13.16
C ASN A 645 -1.81 50.53 -14.16
N GLN A 646 -2.56 49.46 -14.42
CA GLN A 646 -3.79 49.48 -15.21
C GLN A 646 -4.98 49.08 -14.34
N SER A 647 -6.10 49.77 -14.50
CA SER A 647 -7.36 49.37 -13.86
C SER A 647 -7.92 48.18 -14.64
N LYS A 648 -8.01 47.02 -13.99
CA LYS A 648 -8.62 45.79 -14.51
C LYS A 648 -9.93 45.56 -13.78
N LEU A 649 -10.96 45.18 -14.55
CA LEU A 649 -12.22 44.69 -14.02
C LEU A 649 -12.08 43.19 -13.79
N ILE A 650 -12.33 42.75 -12.57
CA ILE A 650 -12.34 41.33 -12.22
C ILE A 650 -13.78 40.94 -11.88
N ASN A 651 -14.32 39.97 -12.60
CA ASN A 651 -15.66 39.46 -12.40
C ASN A 651 -15.71 38.55 -11.18
N TYR A 652 -16.88 38.51 -10.54
CA TYR A 652 -17.17 37.55 -9.49
C TYR A 652 -17.24 36.15 -10.11
N PRO A 653 -16.37 35.22 -9.72
CA PRO A 653 -16.17 33.98 -10.48
C PRO A 653 -17.22 32.91 -10.20
N LEU A 654 -18.14 33.16 -9.26
CA LEU A 654 -19.19 32.22 -8.88
C LEU A 654 -20.08 31.88 -10.08
N SER A 655 -20.24 30.59 -10.35
CA SER A 655 -21.09 30.07 -11.43
C SER A 655 -22.59 30.21 -11.12
N ASP A 656 -23.38 30.37 -12.18
CA ASP A 656 -24.83 30.26 -12.14
C ASP A 656 -25.24 28.78 -12.05
N PHE A 657 -25.75 28.39 -10.88
CA PHE A 657 -26.21 27.04 -10.60
C PHE A 657 -27.76 26.91 -10.69
N THR A 658 -28.49 27.95 -11.07
CA THR A 658 -29.98 27.94 -11.03
C THR A 658 -30.61 26.88 -11.93
N ALA A 659 -29.96 26.53 -13.04
CA ALA A 659 -30.37 25.49 -13.99
C ALA A 659 -29.49 24.22 -13.92
N GLY A 660 -28.65 24.10 -12.90
CA GLY A 660 -27.57 23.09 -12.81
C GLY A 660 -26.23 23.62 -13.32
N ILE A 661 -25.18 22.80 -13.22
CA ILE A 661 -23.82 23.18 -13.62
C ILE A 661 -23.71 23.17 -15.14
N SER A 662 -23.30 24.31 -15.71
CA SER A 662 -23.20 24.51 -17.17
C SER A 662 -21.77 24.38 -17.73
N GLY A 663 -20.76 24.21 -16.86
CA GLY A 663 -19.35 24.11 -17.23
C GLY A 663 -18.48 23.67 -16.06
N VAL A 664 -17.17 23.66 -16.23
CA VAL A 664 -16.21 23.24 -15.20
C VAL A 664 -16.17 24.24 -14.05
N VAL A 665 -16.32 23.75 -12.82
CA VAL A 665 -16.29 24.57 -11.60
C VAL A 665 -15.49 23.89 -10.48
N ASP A 666 -14.93 24.69 -9.58
CA ASP A 666 -14.22 24.21 -8.38
C ASP A 666 -15.18 23.66 -7.30
N ALA A 667 -14.62 23.22 -6.18
CA ALA A 667 -15.34 22.80 -4.98
C ALA A 667 -16.24 23.89 -4.36
N THR A 668 -16.01 25.16 -4.68
CA THR A 668 -16.74 26.32 -4.17
C THR A 668 -17.71 26.94 -5.18
N LEU A 669 -17.80 26.33 -6.37
CA LEU A 669 -18.57 26.69 -7.56
C LEU A 669 -18.04 27.90 -8.37
N ASN A 670 -16.77 28.28 -8.23
CA ASN A 670 -16.13 29.23 -9.13
C ASN A 670 -15.90 28.59 -10.51
N SER A 671 -16.16 29.34 -11.57
CA SER A 671 -15.96 28.90 -12.96
C SER A 671 -14.48 28.79 -13.30
N LEU A 672 -14.12 27.78 -14.12
CA LEU A 672 -12.79 27.64 -14.74
C LEU A 672 -12.29 28.93 -15.36
N ASP A 673 -11.01 29.24 -15.11
CA ASP A 673 -10.20 30.23 -15.82
C ASP A 673 -9.20 29.50 -16.73
N GLY A 674 -9.61 29.26 -17.98
CA GLY A 674 -8.80 28.54 -18.96
C GLY A 674 -7.55 29.28 -19.40
N ASN A 675 -7.56 30.62 -19.43
CA ASN A 675 -6.42 31.41 -19.89
C ASN A 675 -5.47 31.84 -18.77
N LYS A 676 -5.78 31.44 -17.53
CA LYS A 676 -4.93 31.54 -16.36
C LYS A 676 -4.60 33.00 -16.02
N ASN A 677 -5.52 33.93 -16.31
CA ASN A 677 -5.35 35.37 -16.10
C ASN A 677 -5.95 35.89 -14.77
N GLU A 678 -6.39 34.97 -13.92
CA GLU A 678 -7.01 35.17 -12.60
C GLU A 678 -8.39 35.84 -12.64
N ASN A 679 -9.04 35.88 -13.81
CA ASN A 679 -10.35 36.46 -13.99
C ASN A 679 -11.26 35.56 -14.83
N ALA A 680 -12.25 34.96 -14.18
CA ALA A 680 -13.27 34.20 -14.86
C ALA A 680 -14.24 35.13 -15.63
N GLU A 681 -14.41 34.90 -16.93
CA GLU A 681 -15.37 35.49 -17.86
C GLU A 681 -16.50 34.51 -18.24
N GLY A 682 -16.36 33.22 -17.93
CA GLY A 682 -17.35 32.17 -18.21
C GLY A 682 -17.20 31.56 -19.62
N PRO A 683 -18.27 31.01 -20.24
CA PRO A 683 -18.16 30.27 -21.50
C PRO A 683 -18.02 31.18 -22.72
N VAL A 684 -16.89 31.88 -22.83
CA VAL A 684 -16.59 32.85 -23.89
C VAL A 684 -15.91 32.18 -25.10
N SER A 685 -14.61 32.39 -25.29
CA SER A 685 -13.78 31.74 -26.32
C SER A 685 -12.86 30.70 -25.70
N PHE A 686 -12.20 29.91 -26.54
CA PHE A 686 -11.23 28.92 -26.08
C PHE A 686 -9.82 29.49 -26.04
N PHE A 687 -9.18 29.48 -24.87
CA PHE A 687 -7.74 29.42 -24.70
C PHE A 687 -7.20 28.12 -25.31
N ASN A 688 -6.25 28.24 -26.23
CA ASN A 688 -5.64 27.10 -26.89
C ASN A 688 -4.20 26.89 -26.43
N GLU A 689 -3.96 25.83 -25.64
CA GLU A 689 -2.64 25.50 -25.09
C GLU A 689 -1.60 25.24 -26.20
N ASN A 690 -2.00 24.76 -27.38
CA ASN A 690 -1.09 24.55 -28.51
C ASN A 690 -0.49 25.87 -29.03
N THR A 691 -1.25 26.97 -28.98
CA THR A 691 -0.85 28.28 -29.51
C THR A 691 -0.55 29.31 -28.44
N GLN A 692 -0.91 29.04 -27.18
CA GLN A 692 -0.75 29.93 -26.02
C GLN A 692 -1.34 31.33 -26.29
N ASP A 693 -2.54 31.38 -26.85
CA ASP A 693 -3.21 32.65 -27.16
C ASP A 693 -3.90 33.24 -25.92
N SER A 694 -4.14 34.54 -25.88
CA SER A 694 -4.76 35.20 -24.72
C SER A 694 -6.31 35.15 -24.76
N GLN A 695 -6.89 34.11 -25.35
CA GLN A 695 -8.33 34.01 -25.57
C GLN A 695 -9.00 33.37 -24.34
N GLY A 696 -10.30 33.63 -24.15
CA GLY A 696 -11.07 33.40 -22.90
C GLY A 696 -11.07 32.01 -22.26
N ASP A 697 -11.95 31.83 -21.27
CA ASP A 697 -11.79 30.78 -20.25
C ASP A 697 -12.11 29.34 -20.65
N ASN A 698 -12.72 29.11 -21.81
CA ASN A 698 -12.82 27.72 -22.25
C ASN A 698 -11.40 27.24 -22.53
N PHE A 699 -11.08 26.00 -22.19
CA PHE A 699 -9.72 25.47 -22.36
C PHE A 699 -9.71 24.40 -23.44
N LYS A 700 -8.73 24.42 -24.34
CA LYS A 700 -8.54 23.35 -25.32
C LYS A 700 -7.08 23.09 -25.63
N TRP A 701 -6.83 21.88 -26.10
CA TRP A 701 -5.59 21.52 -26.77
C TRP A 701 -5.84 20.35 -27.74
N SER A 702 -4.88 20.13 -28.64
CA SER A 702 -4.85 19.00 -29.58
C SER A 702 -3.55 18.22 -29.47
N PHE A 703 -3.61 16.92 -29.77
CA PHE A 703 -2.46 16.01 -29.84
C PHE A 703 -2.73 14.91 -30.88
N TYR A 704 -1.68 14.24 -31.34
CA TYR A 704 -1.79 13.09 -32.24
C TYR A 704 -1.57 11.75 -31.54
N THR A 705 -2.32 10.74 -31.98
CA THR A 705 -2.12 9.34 -31.59
C THR A 705 -1.49 8.55 -32.73
N SER A 706 -0.62 7.61 -32.39
CA SER A 706 -0.06 6.62 -33.30
C SER A 706 -0.96 5.36 -33.36
N GLU A 707 -0.63 4.41 -34.24
CA GLU A 707 -1.28 3.09 -34.25
C GLU A 707 -0.69 2.12 -33.23
N MET A 708 0.37 2.51 -32.52
CA MET A 708 1.14 1.65 -31.62
C MET A 708 0.60 1.67 -30.20
N LEU A 709 0.88 0.59 -29.47
CA LEU A 709 0.65 0.49 -28.03
C LEU A 709 1.99 0.58 -27.30
N ASP A 710 2.03 1.27 -26.16
CA ASP A 710 3.10 1.10 -25.18
C ASP A 710 2.69 0.01 -24.19
N LEU A 711 3.47 -1.06 -24.10
CA LEU A 711 3.22 -2.19 -23.20
C LEU A 711 4.28 -2.31 -22.09
N SER A 712 5.16 -1.33 -21.95
CA SER A 712 6.23 -1.34 -20.96
C SER A 712 5.67 -0.99 -19.57
N SER A 713 5.99 -1.81 -18.57
CA SER A 713 5.57 -1.56 -17.19
C SER A 713 6.29 -0.34 -16.57
N PRO A 714 5.64 0.41 -15.68
CA PRO A 714 6.30 1.42 -14.87
C PRO A 714 7.22 0.76 -13.82
N GLU A 715 8.23 1.51 -13.37
CA GLU A 715 9.16 1.10 -12.32
C GLU A 715 9.19 2.14 -11.20
N ILE A 716 9.57 1.72 -9.99
CA ILE A 716 9.84 2.64 -8.88
C ILE A 716 11.32 3.03 -8.94
N SER A 717 11.63 4.33 -8.94
CA SER A 717 13.00 4.84 -9.02
C SER A 717 13.73 4.73 -7.67
N GLU A 718 15.00 4.28 -7.72
CA GLU A 718 15.86 4.02 -6.55
C GLU A 718 16.25 5.27 -5.75
N GLN A 719 16.06 6.49 -6.27
CA GLN A 719 16.48 7.71 -5.56
C GLN A 719 15.81 7.91 -4.19
N ASN A 720 14.73 7.18 -3.88
CA ASN A 720 14.01 7.26 -2.60
C ASN A 720 13.85 5.92 -1.86
N VAL A 721 14.41 4.81 -2.38
CA VAL A 721 14.39 3.52 -1.68
C VAL A 721 15.74 3.32 -1.01
N SER A 722 15.91 3.89 0.19
CA SER A 722 17.06 3.50 1.00
C SER A 722 16.96 1.99 1.28
N GLN A 723 18.10 1.34 1.50
CA GLN A 723 18.29 -0.12 1.61
C GLN A 723 17.44 -0.85 2.67
N ASN A 724 16.52 -0.16 3.38
CA ASN A 724 15.63 -0.71 4.41
C ASN A 724 14.13 -0.37 4.24
N GLY A 725 13.66 -0.11 3.02
CA GLY A 725 12.23 0.08 2.75
C GLY A 725 11.76 1.54 2.79
N ILE A 726 10.46 1.72 2.62
CA ILE A 726 9.77 3.01 2.44
C ILE A 726 9.93 3.87 3.72
N ILE A 727 10.71 4.96 3.66
CA ILE A 727 10.95 5.86 4.79
C ILE A 727 9.96 7.04 4.71
N PRO A 728 9.38 7.52 5.84
CA PRO A 728 8.79 8.87 5.92
C PRO A 728 9.79 9.94 5.43
N VAL A 729 9.32 10.91 4.64
CA VAL A 729 10.19 11.87 3.96
C VAL A 729 10.81 12.85 4.95
N LYS A 730 12.08 12.61 5.31
CA LYS A 730 12.92 13.65 5.90
C LYS A 730 13.64 14.43 4.80
N ASP A 731 13.20 15.64 4.52
CA ASP A 731 14.03 16.57 3.74
C ASP A 731 15.35 16.80 4.49
N ALA A 732 16.47 16.67 3.76
CA ALA A 732 17.83 16.61 4.32
C ALA A 732 18.33 17.92 4.98
N GLY A 733 17.43 18.84 5.37
CA GLY A 733 17.74 20.13 5.98
C GLY A 733 17.15 20.37 7.37
N ASP A 734 16.14 19.61 7.83
CA ASP A 734 15.46 19.89 9.10
C ASP A 734 15.63 18.74 10.09
N LEU A 735 16.26 19.02 11.23
CA LEU A 735 16.47 18.05 12.31
C LEU A 735 15.33 18.08 13.36
N ASN A 736 14.27 18.86 13.12
CA ASN A 736 13.22 19.14 14.10
C ASN A 736 11.81 18.65 13.72
N SER A 737 11.58 18.04 12.55
CA SER A 737 10.28 17.45 12.20
C SER A 737 10.08 16.08 12.86
N ASN A 738 8.86 15.81 13.32
CA ASN A 738 8.47 14.53 13.93
C ASN A 738 8.15 13.54 12.79
N PRO A 739 8.98 12.50 12.53
CA PRO A 739 8.84 11.61 11.36
C PRO A 739 7.57 10.73 11.40
N LEU A 740 6.72 10.89 12.41
CA LEU A 740 5.50 10.12 12.64
C LEU A 740 4.28 10.74 11.96
N SER A 741 4.39 11.97 11.44
CA SER A 741 3.32 12.67 10.72
C SER A 741 3.70 13.03 9.29
N GLU A 742 4.93 12.74 8.86
CA GLU A 742 5.39 13.01 7.50
C GLU A 742 4.83 11.96 6.53
N PRO A 743 4.34 12.36 5.35
CA PRO A 743 3.81 11.43 4.38
C PRO A 743 4.88 10.45 3.90
N ILE A 744 4.42 9.25 3.57
CA ILE A 744 5.22 8.23 2.91
C ILE A 744 5.25 8.55 1.41
N ARG A 745 6.45 8.67 0.81
CA ARG A 745 6.59 8.99 -0.62
C ARG A 745 7.15 7.83 -1.44
N SER A 746 6.65 7.68 -2.66
CA SER A 746 7.24 6.84 -3.71
C SER A 746 7.30 7.61 -5.03
N SER A 747 8.21 7.23 -5.93
CA SER A 747 8.41 7.89 -7.23
C SER A 747 8.48 6.86 -8.34
N PHE A 748 7.64 7.03 -9.37
CA PHE A 748 7.61 6.17 -10.55
C PHE A 748 8.41 6.77 -11.70
N THR A 749 9.00 5.92 -12.54
CA THR A 749 9.76 6.31 -13.73
C THR A 749 8.89 6.80 -14.90
N LYS A 750 7.57 6.76 -14.75
CA LYS A 750 6.58 7.18 -15.74
C LYS A 750 5.49 8.05 -15.11
N VAL A 751 4.78 8.79 -15.95
CA VAL A 751 3.47 9.34 -15.61
C VAL A 751 2.51 8.19 -15.33
N MET A 752 1.88 8.24 -14.16
CA MET A 752 0.97 7.19 -13.70
C MET A 752 -0.48 7.56 -13.96
N GLN A 753 -1.33 6.53 -14.10
CA GLN A 753 -2.78 6.71 -14.10
C GLN A 753 -3.23 7.07 -12.69
N SER A 754 -3.62 8.32 -12.48
CA SER A 754 -3.97 8.90 -11.19
C SER A 754 -5.14 8.17 -10.52
N ASN A 755 -6.14 7.72 -11.28
CA ASN A 755 -7.27 6.94 -10.77
C ASN A 755 -6.87 5.53 -10.27
N SER A 756 -5.70 5.03 -10.66
CA SER A 756 -5.14 3.76 -10.14
C SER A 756 -4.34 3.96 -8.85
N LEU A 757 -3.87 5.19 -8.59
CA LEU A 757 -3.08 5.58 -7.41
C LEU A 757 -4.00 5.91 -6.23
N ARG A 758 -4.76 4.91 -5.79
CA ARG A 758 -5.72 5.01 -4.70
C ARG A 758 -5.63 3.82 -3.78
N SER A 759 -6.38 3.87 -2.69
CA SER A 759 -6.45 2.76 -1.77
C SER A 759 -7.34 1.61 -2.25
N GLY A 760 -7.10 0.42 -1.70
CA GLY A 760 -7.94 -0.76 -1.91
C GLY A 760 -7.34 -1.79 -2.86
N SER A 761 -8.21 -2.51 -3.55
CA SER A 761 -7.82 -3.62 -4.43
C SER A 761 -8.78 -3.73 -5.60
N ARG A 762 -8.32 -4.39 -6.66
CA ARG A 762 -9.11 -4.73 -7.83
C ARG A 762 -9.10 -6.24 -8.01
N THR A 763 -10.28 -6.80 -8.17
CA THR A 763 -10.44 -8.22 -8.50
C THR A 763 -10.60 -8.40 -10.01
N LEU A 764 -9.88 -9.35 -10.58
CA LEU A 764 -10.02 -9.81 -11.96
C LEU A 764 -10.40 -11.29 -11.97
N GLN A 765 -11.26 -11.67 -12.91
CA GLN A 765 -11.59 -13.05 -13.18
C GLN A 765 -10.79 -13.52 -14.41
N LEU A 766 -9.81 -14.41 -14.20
CA LEU A 766 -9.06 -15.05 -15.27
C LEU A 766 -9.50 -16.51 -15.39
N GLY A 767 -10.47 -16.76 -16.28
CA GLY A 767 -11.08 -18.09 -16.42
C GLY A 767 -11.92 -18.44 -15.19
N ASN A 768 -11.45 -19.40 -14.40
CA ASN A 768 -12.10 -19.84 -13.14
C ASN A 768 -11.36 -19.33 -11.89
N GLU A 769 -10.28 -18.58 -12.06
CA GLU A 769 -9.47 -18.06 -10.95
C GLU A 769 -9.74 -16.57 -10.73
N GLU A 770 -9.86 -16.21 -9.46
CA GLU A 770 -10.01 -14.84 -9.01
C GLU A 770 -8.65 -14.29 -8.58
N ILE A 771 -8.14 -13.31 -9.32
CA ILE A 771 -6.86 -12.65 -9.05
C ILE A 771 -7.14 -11.29 -8.44
N VAL A 772 -6.60 -11.06 -7.24
CA VAL A 772 -6.74 -9.78 -6.53
C VAL A 772 -5.46 -8.96 -6.68
N HIS A 773 -5.56 -7.87 -7.44
CA HIS A 773 -4.51 -6.87 -7.58
C HIS A 773 -4.64 -5.82 -6.48
N GLN A 774 -3.64 -5.75 -5.59
CA GLN A 774 -3.59 -4.70 -4.58
C GLN A 774 -3.24 -3.37 -5.23
N MET A 775 -3.92 -2.29 -4.84
CA MET A 775 -3.52 -0.92 -5.17
C MET A 775 -2.53 -0.43 -4.11
N ILE A 776 -2.71 0.77 -3.56
CA ILE A 776 -1.85 1.31 -2.50
C ILE A 776 -2.51 1.05 -1.15
N ASN A 777 -1.85 0.31 -0.26
CA ASN A 777 -2.41 -0.01 1.04
C ASN A 777 -1.44 0.28 2.18
N LEU A 778 -1.94 0.89 3.26
CA LEU A 778 -1.22 1.03 4.51
C LEU A 778 -1.85 0.11 5.56
N SER A 779 -1.02 -0.72 6.17
CA SER A 779 -1.43 -1.67 7.20
C SER A 779 -0.61 -1.47 8.47
N ASN A 780 -1.28 -1.59 9.62
CA ASN A 780 -0.65 -1.61 10.92
C ASN A 780 -0.55 -3.07 11.39
N LEU A 781 0.67 -3.53 11.65
CA LEU A 781 0.95 -4.91 12.01
C LEU A 781 0.48 -5.26 13.44
N SER A 782 0.10 -4.26 14.24
CA SER A 782 -0.56 -4.46 15.53
C SER A 782 -2.06 -4.78 15.39
N GLY A 783 -2.62 -4.75 14.17
CA GLY A 783 -4.00 -5.12 13.87
C GLY A 783 -5.04 -4.00 14.06
N TYR A 784 -4.61 -2.80 14.47
CA TYR A 784 -5.49 -1.63 14.56
C TYR A 784 -5.46 -0.84 13.26
N PRO A 785 -6.60 -0.54 12.64
CA PRO A 785 -6.62 0.24 11.41
C PRO A 785 -5.94 1.60 11.56
N THR A 786 -5.35 2.07 10.47
CA THR A 786 -4.71 3.39 10.38
C THR A 786 -5.39 4.15 9.25
N GLY A 787 -5.86 5.36 9.54
CA GLY A 787 -6.43 6.22 8.52
C GLY A 787 -5.33 6.72 7.60
N TYR A 788 -5.53 6.56 6.28
CA TYR A 788 -4.60 7.06 5.28
C TYR A 788 -5.35 7.47 4.01
N TRP A 789 -4.75 8.37 3.24
CA TRP A 789 -5.24 8.75 1.93
C TRP A 789 -4.06 8.91 0.98
N VAL A 790 -4.35 8.86 -0.31
CA VAL A 790 -3.32 8.89 -1.34
C VAL A 790 -3.50 10.13 -2.19
N SER A 791 -2.41 10.86 -2.39
CA SER A 791 -2.31 11.93 -3.38
C SER A 791 -1.11 11.65 -4.30
N ASN A 792 -1.07 12.33 -5.43
CA ASN A 792 0.00 12.20 -6.40
C ASN A 792 0.29 13.52 -7.09
N GLU A 793 1.50 13.62 -7.63
CA GLU A 793 1.99 14.79 -8.35
C GLU A 793 2.79 14.31 -9.56
N ALA A 794 2.34 14.72 -10.75
CA ALA A 794 3.05 14.47 -11.99
C ALA A 794 4.09 15.58 -12.19
N LEU A 795 5.35 15.21 -12.47
CA LEU A 795 6.47 16.15 -12.51
C LEU A 795 7.24 16.06 -13.82
N ASP A 796 7.65 17.23 -14.32
CA ASP A 796 8.64 17.42 -15.37
C ASP A 796 10.02 17.53 -14.71
N THR A 797 10.84 16.49 -14.84
CA THR A 797 12.16 16.44 -14.19
C THR A 797 13.24 15.81 -15.06
N ILE A 798 12.87 15.25 -16.21
CA ILE A 798 13.79 14.57 -17.11
C ILE A 798 14.08 15.49 -18.29
N GLU A 799 15.36 15.72 -18.57
CA GLU A 799 15.75 16.58 -19.68
C GLU A 799 15.33 15.99 -21.05
N PRO A 800 14.78 16.81 -21.98
CA PRO A 800 14.59 18.25 -21.86
C PRO A 800 13.37 18.63 -20.99
N LEU A 801 13.55 19.55 -20.05
CA LEU A 801 12.43 20.10 -19.27
C LEU A 801 11.52 20.90 -20.20
N ASP A 802 10.38 20.32 -20.56
CA ASP A 802 9.49 20.82 -21.61
C ASP A 802 8.13 21.30 -21.08
N SER A 803 8.01 21.39 -19.75
CA SER A 803 6.83 21.72 -18.95
C SER A 803 5.72 20.67 -18.95
N TYR A 804 5.98 19.46 -19.44
CA TYR A 804 5.05 18.34 -19.38
C TYR A 804 5.61 17.21 -18.51
N PRO A 805 4.73 16.49 -17.79
CA PRO A 805 5.19 15.53 -16.81
C PRO A 805 5.85 14.30 -17.45
N ASP A 806 6.95 13.84 -16.84
CA ASP A 806 7.65 12.60 -17.19
C ASP A 806 7.41 11.50 -16.16
N ILE A 807 7.36 11.88 -14.89
CA ILE A 807 7.34 10.98 -13.74
C ILE A 807 6.14 11.28 -12.85
N THR A 808 5.86 10.39 -11.90
CA THR A 808 4.84 10.65 -10.87
C THR A 808 5.38 10.35 -9.48
N ASN A 809 5.27 11.32 -8.60
CA ASN A 809 5.38 11.12 -7.16
C ASN A 809 4.02 10.72 -6.59
N VAL A 810 4.05 9.83 -5.62
CA VAL A 810 2.88 9.37 -4.87
C VAL A 810 3.15 9.58 -3.40
N PHE A 811 2.16 10.13 -2.71
CA PHE A 811 2.19 10.41 -1.29
C PHE A 811 1.09 9.62 -0.59
N ILE A 812 1.47 8.84 0.41
CA ILE A 812 0.57 8.13 1.30
C ILE A 812 0.55 8.93 2.60
N GLU A 813 -0.45 9.80 2.69
CA GLU A 813 -0.74 10.62 3.86
C GLU A 813 -1.43 9.76 4.91
N HIS A 814 -1.20 10.02 6.20
CA HIS A 814 -1.74 9.19 7.26
C HIS A 814 -1.94 9.96 8.57
N THR A 815 -2.81 9.42 9.43
CA THR A 815 -2.90 9.82 10.84
C THR A 815 -1.55 9.61 11.54
N GLU A 816 -1.22 10.42 12.55
CA GLU A 816 0.05 10.30 13.27
C GLU A 816 0.34 8.85 13.73
N PHE A 817 1.53 8.37 13.38
CA PHE A 817 1.96 7.02 13.73
C PHE A 817 2.28 6.90 15.23
N SER A 818 1.77 5.84 15.84
CA SER A 818 2.19 5.47 17.19
C SER A 818 3.62 4.95 17.18
N GLN A 819 4.48 5.52 18.04
CA GLN A 819 5.87 5.11 18.23
C GLN A 819 6.07 3.62 18.57
N ASN A 820 5.01 2.95 19.06
CA ASN A 820 5.06 1.57 19.49
C ASN A 820 4.51 0.57 18.46
N ASN A 821 3.95 1.05 17.35
CA ASN A 821 3.37 0.20 16.30
C ASN A 821 4.29 0.09 15.09
N LYS A 822 4.15 -1.02 14.37
CA LYS A 822 4.82 -1.22 13.07
C LYS A 822 3.80 -1.06 11.96
N PHE A 823 4.20 -0.37 10.90
CA PHE A 823 3.37 -0.10 9.73
C PHE A 823 4.04 -0.67 8.49
N LYS A 824 3.21 -1.07 7.51
CA LYS A 824 3.62 -1.60 6.22
C LYS A 824 2.82 -0.89 5.14
N ALA A 825 3.51 -0.14 4.29
CA ALA A 825 2.96 0.44 3.07
C ALA A 825 3.23 -0.50 1.89
N THR A 826 2.19 -0.78 1.10
CA THR A 826 2.24 -1.73 -0.01
C THR A 826 1.75 -1.06 -1.27
N ILE A 827 2.53 -1.15 -2.35
CA ILE A 827 2.12 -0.74 -3.70
C ILE A 827 2.09 -2.01 -4.54
N GLY A 828 0.89 -2.46 -4.91
CA GLY A 828 0.70 -3.68 -5.67
C GLY A 828 0.54 -3.46 -7.18
N SER A 829 0.34 -4.55 -7.90
CA SER A 829 0.16 -4.57 -9.36
C SER A 829 -1.19 -4.02 -9.85
N GLY A 830 -2.03 -3.49 -8.95
CA GLY A 830 -3.26 -2.78 -9.30
C GLY A 830 -3.03 -1.34 -9.73
N VAL A 831 -1.86 -0.76 -9.46
CA VAL A 831 -1.48 0.57 -9.96
C VAL A 831 -0.96 0.48 -11.39
N ARG A 832 -1.22 1.50 -12.20
CA ARG A 832 -0.96 1.50 -13.64
C ARG A 832 -0.29 2.79 -14.10
N ASP A 833 0.50 2.70 -15.16
CA ASP A 833 0.98 3.88 -15.87
C ASP A 833 -0.14 4.55 -16.70
N ILE A 834 0.15 5.72 -17.26
CA ILE A 834 -0.78 6.47 -18.12
C ILE A 834 -1.17 5.71 -19.41
N TYR A 835 -0.43 4.66 -19.76
CA TYR A 835 -0.70 3.76 -20.89
C TYR A 835 -1.41 2.47 -20.47
N GLN A 836 -1.92 2.43 -19.23
CA GLN A 836 -2.66 1.31 -18.63
C GLN A 836 -1.81 0.05 -18.39
N ASN A 837 -0.48 0.16 -18.37
CA ASN A 837 0.39 -0.95 -18.01
C ASN A 837 0.49 -1.06 -16.50
N CYS A 838 0.16 -2.24 -15.98
CA CYS A 838 0.29 -2.53 -14.57
C CYS A 838 1.75 -2.43 -14.10
N PHE A 839 1.91 -1.94 -12.88
CA PHE A 839 3.16 -2.04 -12.15
C PHE A 839 3.48 -3.51 -11.87
N LYS A 840 4.73 -3.91 -12.18
CA LYS A 840 5.25 -5.23 -11.87
C LYS A 840 6.35 -5.09 -10.82
N PRO A 841 6.07 -5.41 -9.53
CA PRO A 841 7.05 -5.26 -8.45
C PRO A 841 8.38 -6.00 -8.67
N CYS A 842 8.42 -6.99 -9.57
CA CYS A 842 9.61 -7.78 -9.93
C CYS A 842 10.59 -7.12 -10.92
N VAL A 843 10.31 -5.91 -11.43
CA VAL A 843 11.09 -5.27 -12.51
C VAL A 843 11.92 -4.08 -12.01
N GLY A 844 12.02 -3.88 -10.68
CA GLY A 844 12.81 -2.77 -10.12
C GLY A 844 14.34 -2.92 -10.26
N PRO A 845 15.11 -1.81 -10.26
CA PRO A 845 16.56 -1.83 -10.49
C PRO A 845 17.35 -2.69 -9.47
N ALA A 846 16.87 -2.78 -8.24
CA ALA A 846 17.48 -3.60 -7.19
C ALA A 846 17.25 -5.12 -7.35
N CYS A 847 16.33 -5.57 -8.21
CA CYS A 847 15.91 -6.98 -8.34
C CYS A 847 16.85 -7.85 -9.18
N SER A 848 17.89 -7.22 -9.73
CA SER A 848 18.88 -7.80 -10.61
C SER A 848 20.25 -7.87 -9.94
N ILE A 849 20.54 -8.94 -9.20
CA ILE A 849 21.90 -9.15 -8.67
C ILE A 849 22.78 -9.67 -9.80
N GLY A 850 23.67 -8.84 -10.31
CA GLY A 850 24.59 -9.21 -11.39
C GLY A 850 23.91 -9.52 -12.73
N GLY A 851 22.78 -8.85 -13.03
CA GLY A 851 22.02 -9.07 -14.27
C GLY A 851 21.19 -10.36 -14.28
N VAL A 852 20.91 -10.95 -13.12
CA VAL A 852 19.97 -12.06 -12.95
C VAL A 852 18.75 -11.56 -12.19
N GLN A 853 17.59 -11.55 -12.85
CA GLN A 853 16.31 -11.28 -12.19
C GLN A 853 16.05 -12.38 -11.17
N THR A 854 15.98 -12.01 -9.89
CA THR A 854 15.88 -12.96 -8.77
C THR A 854 14.46 -13.42 -8.47
N CYS A 855 13.47 -12.79 -9.10
CA CYS A 855 12.05 -13.06 -8.93
C CYS A 855 11.55 -14.21 -9.81
N ASN A 856 10.62 -15.01 -9.27
CA ASN A 856 9.97 -16.12 -9.96
C ASN A 856 8.55 -16.31 -9.40
N GLU A 857 7.80 -17.31 -9.86
CA GLU A 857 6.42 -17.57 -9.36
C GLU A 857 6.36 -17.87 -7.86
N ASN A 858 7.44 -18.39 -7.26
CA ASN A 858 7.53 -18.60 -5.82
C ASN A 858 7.97 -17.34 -5.07
N ASN A 859 8.53 -16.35 -5.77
CA ASN A 859 8.98 -15.08 -5.23
C ASN A 859 8.54 -13.91 -6.15
N PRO A 860 7.22 -13.61 -6.22
CA PRO A 860 6.65 -12.65 -7.17
C PRO A 860 6.80 -11.20 -6.71
N SER A 861 7.60 -10.94 -5.67
CA SER A 861 7.87 -9.62 -5.13
C SER A 861 9.37 -9.41 -4.95
N CYS A 862 9.82 -8.15 -5.03
CA CYS A 862 11.23 -7.79 -4.88
C CYS A 862 11.39 -6.61 -3.93
N CYS A 863 12.09 -6.84 -2.82
CA CYS A 863 12.10 -5.93 -1.68
C CYS A 863 13.53 -5.72 -1.23
N SER A 864 14.01 -4.47 -1.27
CA SER A 864 15.41 -4.12 -0.98
C SER A 864 16.42 -4.99 -1.77
N GLY A 865 16.06 -5.35 -3.00
CA GLY A 865 16.86 -6.22 -3.88
C GLY A 865 16.84 -7.71 -3.55
N VAL A 866 15.91 -8.16 -2.71
CA VAL A 866 15.70 -9.57 -2.36
C VAL A 866 14.35 -10.02 -2.89
N ALA A 867 14.32 -11.08 -3.69
CA ALA A 867 13.08 -11.71 -4.13
C ALA A 867 12.42 -12.48 -2.97
N GLY A 868 11.12 -12.29 -2.80
CA GLY A 868 10.33 -12.94 -1.74
C GLY A 868 8.92 -13.32 -2.20
N VAL A 869 8.32 -14.25 -1.45
CA VAL A 869 6.96 -14.77 -1.68
C VAL A 869 5.90 -13.69 -1.42
N ASP A 870 6.20 -12.80 -0.47
CA ASP A 870 5.28 -11.77 0.03
C ASP A 870 5.60 -10.38 -0.55
N VAL A 871 4.56 -9.56 -0.72
CA VAL A 871 4.69 -8.15 -1.14
C VAL A 871 5.50 -7.38 -0.11
N CYS A 872 6.36 -6.49 -0.57
CA CYS A 872 7.37 -5.81 0.25
C CYS A 872 6.86 -5.25 1.55
N GLU A 873 7.55 -5.63 2.62
CA GLU A 873 7.34 -5.22 4.01
C GLU A 873 8.04 -3.93 4.36
#